data_AF-A0A1I7GLQ9-F1
#
_entry.id   AF-A0A1I7GLQ9-F1
#
_cell.length_a   1.000
_cell.length_b   1.000
_cell.length_c   1.000
_cell.angle_alpha   90.00
_cell.angle_beta   90.00
_cell.angle_gamma   90.00
#
_symmetry.space_group_name_H-M   'P 1'
#
loop_
_entity.id
_entity.type
_entity.pdbx_description
1 polymer ?
#
loop_
_entity_poly.entity_id
_entity_poly.type
_entity_poly.pdbx_seq_one_letter_code
_entity_poly.pdbx_strand_id
1 'polypeptide(L)'
;MHDLRKLGFVGDRSGSMSVVGAVILLVVGVVGLVVVELSHLYLVRVRLQRTADLAGLAAIATPGAIVNGALTDAATATGRNVAALNGVRATEIVFTVEPSPSRDGSMSLRTTVSRDISLFSGRSFSSNGSKRVDAGSWVGVNDGSTPGGRPACVAAVWGSVRLSDQAVLTGSGCYVGAKTYMEVCGVYPGFPVLDVTGVTMGYRRLKVVEQLCAGASSSPPYARYTFSGSVTDSLATNASVTALKGTLSALAARGWPHGRAQPVAPRVLPPAPPALPLSIAGTATLVSTAVYGALTIANGLVTFPGSGSPDEACAAPTIVNGGLTLSGATRLLFAPGCYVVMGDIALDRAATASFETVPGVTFMVMGALSNGSGSLVLGAARYILQGEVRNIQGGSLTLGDGPIQSTSRLVNGSGTLTVGAGDHAFNLGIENRGGTIAIGDGAWLSLGGLSNAASGTIGFGSGPFTFYLCPISNSGTITFGNGPFRFDHSAISNLGTLRLGAGPFAFDAAGIWAGTNAITSLGVGDVTLYGNGFLDFNGGQATFGAGGSPEAGAGLVALLGGDLRIMGGTAFVADGVTFGLRGGSVFMVLTDPGKSRLIAPGGTRPSRGFKDLLIGSFSILDAWDPAGASGSVSIRGEPGTLTMAGTVYVPHGYVDLYGGVTVQPPSGRCLGAIAGLVSIREQVRVTARPCFGLTAAVTSSAPALIQ
;
A
#
# COMPACT_ATOMS: atom_id res chain seq x y z
N MET A 1 -43.40 -54.18 -91.74
CA MET A 1 -44.20 -53.09 -91.13
C MET A 1 -43.36 -52.50 -90.01
N HIS A 2 -42.95 -51.24 -89.93
CA HIS A 2 -42.80 -50.13 -90.86
C HIS A 2 -41.67 -49.30 -90.21
N ASP A 3 -40.69 -48.85 -90.99
CA ASP A 3 -39.72 -47.79 -90.68
C ASP A 3 -39.00 -47.76 -89.32
N LEU A 4 -37.68 -48.02 -89.37
CA LEU A 4 -36.67 -47.04 -88.97
C LEU A 4 -35.28 -47.47 -89.47
N ARG A 5 -34.91 -46.91 -90.63
CA ARG A 5 -33.52 -46.54 -90.94
C ARG A 5 -33.03 -45.61 -89.83
N LYS A 6 -31.88 -45.90 -89.20
CA LYS A 6 -30.68 -45.04 -89.18
C LYS A 6 -29.64 -45.55 -88.18
N LEU A 7 -28.40 -45.57 -88.67
CA LEU A 7 -27.12 -45.80 -88.00
C LEU A 7 -26.84 -47.26 -87.64
N GLY A 8 -26.24 -47.93 -88.63
CA GLY A 8 -25.57 -49.20 -88.43
C GLY A 8 -24.28 -49.04 -87.64
N PHE A 9 -23.98 -50.07 -86.84
CA PHE A 9 -22.65 -50.60 -86.55
C PHE A 9 -22.87 -51.75 -85.56
N VAL A 10 -23.40 -52.88 -86.04
CA VAL A 10 -23.30 -54.15 -85.30
C VAL A 10 -23.02 -55.23 -86.32
N GLY A 11 -21.74 -55.62 -86.42
CA GLY A 11 -21.35 -56.68 -87.34
C GLY A 11 -19.85 -56.87 -87.54
N ASP A 12 -18.99 -55.98 -87.04
CA ASP A 12 -17.54 -56.17 -87.15
C ASP A 12 -16.82 -55.79 -85.85
N ARG A 13 -16.34 -56.80 -85.12
CA ARG A 13 -15.67 -56.65 -83.81
C ARG A 13 -14.36 -55.86 -83.90
N SER A 14 -13.82 -55.67 -85.11
CA SER A 14 -12.61 -54.89 -85.36
C SER A 14 -12.86 -53.36 -85.29
N GLY A 15 -14.05 -52.89 -85.70
CA GLY A 15 -14.43 -51.46 -85.67
C GLY A 15 -14.79 -50.93 -84.28
N SER A 16 -15.33 -51.78 -83.41
CA SER A 16 -15.63 -51.40 -82.01
C SER A 16 -14.37 -51.24 -81.15
N MET A 17 -13.32 -52.02 -81.42
CA MET A 17 -12.03 -51.91 -80.69
C MET A 17 -11.23 -50.67 -81.11
N SER A 18 -11.31 -50.25 -82.38
CA SER A 18 -10.64 -49.01 -82.83
C SER A 18 -11.30 -47.75 -82.27
N VAL A 19 -12.64 -47.72 -82.17
CA VAL A 19 -13.36 -46.59 -81.54
C VAL A 19 -13.08 -46.52 -80.04
N VAL A 20 -13.15 -47.65 -79.32
CA VAL A 20 -12.82 -47.67 -77.89
C VAL A 20 -11.36 -47.31 -77.64
N GLY A 21 -10.42 -47.78 -78.46
CA GLY A 21 -9.01 -47.41 -78.40
C GLY A 21 -8.78 -45.91 -78.63
N ALA A 22 -9.47 -45.30 -79.60
CA ALA A 22 -9.40 -43.86 -79.86
C ALA A 22 -9.97 -43.03 -78.71
N VAL A 23 -11.10 -43.45 -78.10
CA VAL A 23 -11.67 -42.78 -76.92
C VAL A 23 -10.74 -42.90 -75.71
N ILE A 24 -10.15 -44.08 -75.46
CA ILE A 24 -9.21 -44.27 -74.34
C ILE A 24 -7.96 -43.41 -74.51
N LEU A 25 -7.38 -43.35 -75.71
CA LEU A 25 -6.22 -42.49 -75.99
C LEU A 25 -6.55 -41.01 -75.79
N LEU A 26 -7.76 -40.58 -76.17
CA LEU A 26 -8.21 -39.20 -75.97
C LEU A 26 -8.42 -38.89 -74.48
N VAL A 27 -9.02 -39.81 -73.72
CA VAL A 27 -9.19 -39.67 -72.26
C VAL A 27 -7.83 -39.63 -71.56
N VAL A 28 -6.89 -40.51 -71.92
CA VAL A 28 -5.52 -40.52 -71.36
C VAL A 28 -4.78 -39.22 -71.71
N GLY A 29 -4.94 -38.71 -72.93
CA GLY A 29 -4.37 -37.42 -73.34
C GLY A 29 -4.93 -36.24 -72.54
N VAL A 30 -6.24 -36.18 -72.33
CA VAL A 30 -6.89 -35.13 -71.52
C VAL A 30 -6.46 -35.22 -70.06
N VAL A 31 -6.44 -36.42 -69.47
CA VAL A 31 -5.97 -36.62 -68.09
C VAL A 31 -4.50 -36.23 -67.95
N GLY A 32 -3.65 -36.59 -68.92
CA GLY A 32 -2.25 -36.20 -68.95
C GLY A 32 -2.06 -34.67 -68.97
N LEU A 33 -2.84 -33.96 -69.80
CA LEU A 33 -2.82 -32.50 -69.84
C LEU A 33 -3.25 -31.87 -68.50
N VAL A 34 -4.33 -32.38 -67.90
CA VAL A 34 -4.82 -31.91 -66.59
C VAL A 34 -3.78 -32.14 -65.50
N VAL A 35 -3.11 -33.29 -65.48
CA VAL A 35 -2.06 -33.61 -64.49
C VAL A 35 -0.85 -32.68 -64.64
N VAL A 36 -0.40 -32.41 -65.87
CA VAL A 36 0.72 -31.49 -66.12
C VAL A 36 0.36 -30.07 -65.66
N GLU A 37 -0.86 -29.62 -65.96
CA GLU A 37 -1.34 -28.29 -65.59
C GLU A 37 -1.53 -28.13 -64.08
N LEU A 38 -2.10 -29.13 -63.40
CA LEU A 38 -2.19 -29.16 -61.93
C LEU A 38 -0.81 -29.18 -61.28
N SER A 39 0.14 -29.94 -61.84
CA SER A 39 1.52 -30.00 -61.35
C SER A 39 2.22 -28.65 -61.51
N HIS A 40 2.00 -27.97 -62.63
CA HIS A 40 2.51 -26.61 -62.86
C HIS A 40 1.92 -25.60 -61.86
N LEU A 41 0.60 -25.61 -61.65
CA LEU A 41 -0.06 -24.74 -60.67
C LEU A 41 0.45 -25.00 -59.24
N TYR A 42 0.66 -26.26 -58.87
CA TYR A 42 1.23 -26.64 -57.57
C TYR A 42 2.67 -26.13 -57.40
N LEU A 43 3.53 -26.32 -58.41
CA LEU A 43 4.91 -25.82 -58.39
C LEU A 43 4.95 -24.29 -58.28
N VAL A 44 4.07 -23.59 -58.98
CA VAL A 44 3.92 -22.14 -58.85
C VAL A 44 3.50 -21.78 -57.43
N ARG A 45 2.48 -22.44 -56.87
CA ARG A 45 2.01 -22.16 -55.50
C ARG A 45 3.11 -22.32 -54.46
N VAL A 46 3.91 -23.38 -54.54
CA VAL A 46 5.04 -23.61 -53.62
C VAL A 46 6.10 -22.52 -53.75
N ARG A 47 6.41 -22.08 -54.98
CA ARG A 47 7.34 -20.96 -55.19
C ARG A 47 6.80 -19.66 -54.60
N LEU A 48 5.54 -19.32 -54.87
CA LEU A 48 4.90 -18.13 -54.31
C LEU A 48 4.84 -18.17 -52.77
N GLN A 49 4.62 -19.35 -52.18
CA GLN A 49 4.65 -19.52 -50.72
C GLN A 49 6.02 -19.21 -50.15
N ARG A 50 7.08 -19.80 -50.72
CA ARG A 50 8.46 -19.50 -50.29
C ARG A 50 8.81 -18.02 -50.44
N THR A 51 8.32 -17.38 -51.51
CA THR A 51 8.52 -15.94 -51.70
C THR A 51 7.76 -15.12 -50.66
N ALA A 52 6.52 -15.49 -50.33
CA ALA A 52 5.74 -14.83 -49.28
C ALA A 52 6.42 -14.96 -47.90
N ASP A 53 6.95 -16.15 -47.57
CA ASP A 53 7.67 -16.40 -46.32
C ASP A 53 8.93 -15.55 -46.21
N LEU A 54 9.78 -15.54 -47.26
CA LEU A 54 11.01 -14.75 -47.28
C LEU A 54 10.74 -13.25 -47.24
N ALA A 55 9.74 -12.78 -47.98
CA ALA A 55 9.37 -11.37 -48.05
C ALA A 55 8.79 -10.88 -46.71
N GLY A 56 7.94 -11.67 -46.05
CA GLY A 56 7.39 -11.36 -44.74
C GLY A 56 8.46 -11.31 -43.65
N LEU A 57 9.37 -12.29 -43.63
CA LEU A 57 10.51 -12.31 -42.70
C LEU A 57 11.43 -11.10 -42.90
N ALA A 58 11.74 -10.75 -44.15
CA ALA A 58 12.58 -9.60 -44.46
C ALA A 58 11.93 -8.26 -44.09
N ALA A 59 10.62 -8.12 -44.31
CA ALA A 59 9.86 -6.94 -43.92
C ALA A 59 9.90 -6.72 -42.40
N ILE A 60 9.62 -7.75 -41.59
CA ILE A 60 9.66 -7.66 -40.12
C ILE A 60 11.09 -7.51 -39.59
N ALA A 61 12.09 -8.09 -40.25
CA ALA A 61 13.49 -7.93 -39.85
C ALA A 61 14.01 -6.49 -40.02
N THR A 62 13.26 -5.60 -40.67
CA THR A 62 13.60 -4.19 -40.77
C THR A 62 13.47 -3.50 -39.40
N PRO A 63 14.49 -2.78 -38.90
CA PRO A 63 14.38 -2.05 -37.64
C PRO A 63 13.19 -1.09 -37.64
N GLY A 64 12.34 -1.17 -36.62
CA GLY A 64 11.12 -0.34 -36.55
C GLY A 64 10.11 -0.67 -37.65
N ALA A 65 9.98 -1.94 -38.04
CA ALA A 65 9.12 -2.35 -39.14
C ALA A 65 7.65 -1.94 -38.98
N ILE A 66 7.16 -1.79 -37.74
CA ILE A 66 5.78 -1.42 -37.44
C ILE A 66 5.75 -0.22 -36.49
N VAL A 67 4.96 0.78 -36.86
CA VAL A 67 4.72 2.00 -36.07
C VAL A 67 3.21 2.24 -36.05
N ASN A 68 2.63 2.42 -34.85
CA ASN A 68 1.19 2.64 -34.66
C ASN A 68 0.29 1.58 -35.32
N GLY A 69 0.71 0.30 -35.29
CA GLY A 69 -0.05 -0.81 -35.86
C GLY A 69 -0.01 -0.91 -37.39
N ALA A 70 0.77 -0.06 -38.08
CA ALA A 70 0.98 -0.09 -39.52
C ALA A 70 2.43 -0.40 -39.88
N LEU A 71 2.64 -1.07 -41.01
CA LEU A 71 3.96 -1.35 -41.55
C LEU A 71 4.61 -0.05 -42.07
N THR A 72 5.90 0.16 -41.81
CA THR A 72 6.62 1.33 -42.32
C THR A 72 6.94 1.19 -43.80
N ASP A 73 7.16 2.33 -44.48
CA ASP A 73 7.55 2.34 -45.90
C ASP A 73 8.87 1.59 -46.12
N ALA A 74 9.82 1.69 -45.18
CA ALA A 74 11.09 0.98 -45.23
C ALA A 74 10.89 -0.54 -45.16
N ALA A 75 10.05 -1.03 -44.23
CA ALA A 75 9.74 -2.47 -44.14
C ALA A 75 8.99 -2.98 -45.37
N THR A 76 8.04 -2.20 -45.88
CA THR A 76 7.30 -2.51 -47.11
C THR A 76 8.24 -2.59 -48.32
N ALA A 77 9.17 -1.65 -48.44
CA ALA A 77 10.16 -1.62 -49.51
C ALA A 77 11.12 -2.82 -49.43
N THR A 78 11.60 -3.17 -48.23
CA THR A 78 12.47 -4.33 -48.01
C THR A 78 11.76 -5.64 -48.41
N GLY A 79 10.52 -5.85 -47.96
CA GLY A 79 9.74 -7.02 -48.33
C GLY A 79 9.50 -7.12 -49.84
N ARG A 80 9.16 -5.99 -50.49
CA ARG A 80 8.99 -5.92 -51.95
C ARG A 80 10.28 -6.21 -52.71
N ASN A 81 11.43 -5.74 -52.23
CA ASN A 81 12.72 -6.01 -52.86
C ASN A 81 13.07 -7.50 -52.80
N VAL A 82 12.82 -8.16 -51.67
CA VAL A 82 13.03 -9.62 -51.54
C VAL A 82 12.06 -10.41 -52.43
N ALA A 83 10.80 -9.98 -52.55
CA ALA A 83 9.86 -10.58 -53.49
C ALA A 83 10.30 -10.41 -54.96
N ALA A 84 10.80 -9.22 -55.32
CA ALA A 84 11.32 -8.93 -56.65
C ALA A 84 12.54 -9.80 -57.01
N LEU A 85 13.45 -10.03 -56.06
CA LEU A 85 14.58 -10.96 -56.23
C LEU A 85 14.13 -12.40 -56.49
N ASN A 86 12.91 -12.77 -56.08
CA ASN A 86 12.29 -14.08 -56.34
C ASN A 86 11.34 -14.07 -57.56
N GLY A 87 11.37 -13.01 -58.39
CA GLY A 87 10.61 -12.93 -59.64
C GLY A 87 9.12 -12.60 -59.47
N VAL A 88 8.74 -11.99 -58.35
CA VAL A 88 7.38 -11.50 -58.06
C VAL A 88 7.35 -9.98 -58.18
N ARG A 89 6.36 -9.43 -58.89
CA ARG A 89 6.24 -7.98 -59.08
C ARG A 89 5.70 -7.31 -57.82
N ALA A 90 6.01 -6.03 -57.62
CA ALA A 90 5.53 -5.27 -56.46
C ALA A 90 3.99 -5.20 -56.36
N THR A 91 3.27 -5.29 -57.49
CA THR A 91 1.80 -5.32 -57.54
C THR A 91 1.20 -6.69 -57.19
N GLU A 92 2.03 -7.74 -57.16
CA GLU A 92 1.62 -9.12 -56.88
C GLU A 92 1.79 -9.46 -55.39
N ILE A 93 2.29 -8.54 -54.55
CA ILE A 93 2.52 -8.74 -53.12
C ILE A 93 1.86 -7.67 -52.26
N VAL A 94 1.16 -8.11 -51.22
CA VAL A 94 0.47 -7.24 -50.25
C VAL A 94 0.89 -7.64 -48.83
N PHE A 95 1.21 -6.64 -48.01
CA PHE A 95 1.53 -6.78 -46.60
C PHE A 95 0.42 -6.17 -45.76
N THR A 96 -0.06 -6.90 -44.76
CA THR A 96 -1.13 -6.43 -43.85
C THR A 96 -0.79 -6.85 -42.43
N VAL A 97 -0.90 -5.92 -41.48
CA VAL A 97 -0.72 -6.24 -40.05
C VAL A 97 -2.09 -6.64 -39.50
N GLU A 98 -2.21 -7.86 -38.96
CA GLU A 98 -3.47 -8.39 -38.43
C GLU A 98 -3.25 -9.29 -37.20
N PRO A 99 -4.29 -9.54 -36.39
CA PRO A 99 -4.20 -10.42 -35.22
C PRO A 99 -3.72 -11.82 -35.60
N SER A 100 -2.79 -12.37 -34.82
CA SER A 100 -2.17 -13.67 -35.08
C SER A 100 -3.21 -14.81 -35.12
N PRO A 101 -3.09 -15.80 -36.03
CA PRO A 101 -3.99 -16.93 -36.10
C PRO A 101 -3.79 -17.91 -34.93
N SER A 102 -2.70 -17.79 -34.17
CA SER A 102 -2.43 -18.57 -32.94
C SER A 102 -3.37 -18.24 -31.78
N ARG A 103 -4.19 -17.17 -31.88
CA ARG A 103 -5.16 -16.71 -30.85
C ARG A 103 -4.55 -16.34 -29.49
N ASP A 104 -3.26 -16.05 -29.45
CA ASP A 104 -2.53 -15.61 -28.25
C ASP A 104 -2.62 -14.10 -27.99
N GLY A 105 -3.40 -13.37 -28.78
CA GLY A 105 -3.53 -11.91 -28.68
C GLY A 105 -2.35 -11.13 -29.29
N SER A 106 -1.38 -11.81 -29.91
CA SER A 106 -0.27 -11.16 -30.62
C SER A 106 -0.70 -10.64 -31.99
N MET A 107 0.07 -9.68 -32.52
CA MET A 107 -0.08 -9.20 -33.90
C MET A 107 0.86 -9.98 -34.82
N SER A 108 0.52 -10.05 -36.10
CA SER A 108 1.27 -10.76 -37.13
C SER A 108 1.26 -9.97 -38.43
N LEU A 109 2.31 -10.14 -39.23
CA LEU A 109 2.37 -9.61 -40.59
C LEU A 109 1.93 -10.71 -41.54
N ARG A 110 0.77 -10.52 -42.16
CA ARG A 110 0.34 -11.33 -43.28
C ARG A 110 0.95 -10.79 -44.57
N THR A 111 1.65 -11.67 -45.26
CA THR A 111 2.19 -11.42 -46.60
C THR A 111 1.44 -12.30 -47.58
N THR A 112 0.72 -11.69 -48.51
CA THR A 112 -0.02 -12.41 -49.56
C THR A 112 0.64 -12.14 -50.90
N VAL A 113 1.00 -13.20 -51.62
CA VAL A 113 1.51 -13.15 -52.98
C VAL A 113 0.49 -13.78 -53.91
N SER A 114 0.05 -13.03 -54.93
CA SER A 114 -0.97 -13.46 -55.87
C SER A 114 -0.52 -13.28 -57.31
N ARG A 115 -0.61 -14.34 -58.12
CA ARG A 115 -0.21 -14.32 -59.52
C ARG A 115 -1.21 -15.02 -60.42
N ASP A 116 -1.55 -14.39 -61.54
CA ASP A 116 -2.37 -15.02 -62.58
C ASP A 116 -1.49 -15.87 -63.50
N ILE A 117 -1.79 -17.17 -63.54
CA ILE A 117 -1.10 -18.13 -64.39
C ILE A 117 -1.99 -18.47 -65.57
N SER A 118 -1.47 -18.27 -66.79
CA SER A 118 -2.17 -18.68 -68.00
C SER A 118 -2.29 -20.21 -68.03
N LEU A 119 -3.51 -20.69 -68.26
CA LEU A 119 -3.81 -22.11 -68.38
C LEU A 119 -3.58 -22.56 -69.83
N PHE A 120 -2.82 -23.64 -70.03
CA PHE A 120 -2.55 -24.20 -71.34
C PHE A 120 -3.80 -24.84 -71.95
N SER A 121 -4.63 -25.50 -71.15
CA SER A 121 -5.90 -26.09 -71.61
C SER A 121 -7.09 -25.13 -71.45
N GLY A 122 -6.93 -24.08 -70.65
CA GLY A 122 -8.01 -23.18 -70.23
C GLY A 122 -8.77 -22.52 -71.37
N ARG A 123 -8.13 -22.22 -72.50
CA ARG A 123 -8.82 -21.65 -73.68
C ARG A 123 -9.88 -22.56 -74.29
N SER A 124 -9.83 -23.88 -74.02
CA SER A 124 -10.76 -24.86 -74.56
C SER A 124 -11.92 -25.20 -73.61
N PHE A 125 -11.79 -24.88 -72.31
CA PHE A 125 -12.74 -25.31 -71.27
C PHE A 125 -13.21 -24.18 -70.32
N SER A 126 -12.63 -22.99 -70.42
CA SER A 126 -12.91 -21.84 -69.54
C SER A 126 -12.81 -20.53 -70.33
N SER A 127 -13.77 -19.62 -70.16
CA SER A 127 -13.72 -18.28 -70.76
C SER A 127 -12.58 -17.41 -70.19
N ASN A 128 -12.06 -17.76 -69.01
CA ASN A 128 -10.92 -17.12 -68.38
C ASN A 128 -9.70 -18.01 -68.59
N GLY A 129 -8.86 -17.68 -69.58
CA GLY A 129 -7.64 -18.42 -69.92
C GLY A 129 -6.52 -18.35 -68.88
N SER A 130 -6.81 -17.93 -67.65
CA SER A 130 -5.87 -17.84 -66.53
C SER A 130 -6.52 -18.26 -65.22
N LYS A 131 -5.70 -18.72 -64.28
CA LYS A 131 -6.07 -19.02 -62.90
C LYS A 131 -5.19 -18.22 -61.95
N ARG A 132 -5.84 -17.47 -61.06
CA ARG A 132 -5.16 -16.81 -59.93
C ARG A 132 -4.67 -17.87 -58.94
N VAL A 133 -3.37 -17.83 -58.63
CA VAL A 133 -2.73 -18.64 -57.61
C VAL A 133 -2.28 -17.69 -56.49
N ASP A 134 -2.82 -17.92 -55.29
CA ASP A 134 -2.48 -17.15 -54.10
C ASP A 134 -1.66 -18.01 -53.12
N ALA A 135 -0.69 -17.37 -52.48
CA ALA A 135 0.08 -17.92 -51.37
C ALA A 135 0.13 -16.89 -50.24
N GLY A 136 0.06 -17.36 -49.00
CA GLY A 136 -0.07 -16.51 -47.82
C GLY A 136 0.90 -16.97 -46.74
N SER A 137 1.65 -16.03 -46.19
CA SER A 137 2.57 -16.24 -45.09
C SER A 137 2.19 -15.37 -43.90
N TRP A 138 2.39 -15.91 -42.70
CA TRP A 138 2.16 -15.22 -41.45
C TRP A 138 3.46 -15.21 -40.67
N VAL A 139 3.94 -14.03 -40.32
CA VAL A 139 5.16 -13.86 -39.54
C VAL A 139 4.80 -13.10 -38.27
N GLY A 140 5.20 -13.64 -37.11
CA GLY A 140 4.91 -13.00 -35.83
C GLY A 140 5.55 -11.62 -35.74
N VAL A 141 4.75 -10.61 -35.36
CA VAL A 141 5.25 -9.25 -35.14
C VAL A 141 5.85 -9.18 -33.76
N ASN A 142 7.18 -9.13 -33.72
CA ASN A 142 7.91 -8.72 -32.53
C ASN A 142 7.96 -7.20 -32.49
N ASP A 143 6.82 -6.57 -32.29
CA ASP A 143 6.87 -5.19 -31.84
C ASP A 143 7.43 -5.23 -30.41
N GLY A 144 8.47 -4.46 -30.12
CA GLY A 144 8.92 -4.24 -28.72
C GLY A 144 7.84 -3.55 -27.85
N SER A 145 6.59 -3.60 -28.27
CA SER A 145 5.41 -2.92 -27.74
C SER A 145 4.20 -3.85 -27.56
N THR A 146 4.30 -5.17 -27.83
CA THR A 146 3.20 -6.08 -27.46
C THR A 146 3.11 -6.10 -25.93
N PRO A 147 1.91 -5.86 -25.33
CA PRO A 147 1.68 -5.87 -23.88
C PRO A 147 1.90 -7.23 -23.18
N GLY A 148 2.55 -8.19 -23.83
CA GLY A 148 2.77 -9.56 -23.34
C GLY A 148 4.17 -9.78 -22.76
N GLY A 149 4.79 -8.77 -22.15
CA GLY A 149 6.04 -8.97 -21.44
C GLY A 149 5.87 -10.03 -20.34
N ARG A 150 6.89 -10.85 -20.12
CA ARG A 150 6.77 -12.01 -19.21
C ARG A 150 6.76 -11.53 -17.77
N PRO A 151 5.96 -12.13 -16.87
CA PRO A 151 5.76 -11.60 -15.54
C PRO A 151 7.06 -11.64 -14.72
N ALA A 152 7.60 -10.46 -14.40
CA ALA A 152 8.79 -10.35 -13.55
C ALA A 152 8.38 -10.41 -12.07
N CYS A 153 9.23 -10.97 -11.21
CA CYS A 153 9.07 -10.76 -9.76
C CYS A 153 10.19 -9.91 -9.20
N VAL A 154 11.36 -9.88 -9.83
CA VAL A 154 12.46 -9.03 -9.40
C VAL A 154 12.94 -8.23 -10.60
N ALA A 155 12.94 -6.90 -10.48
CA ALA A 155 13.42 -6.01 -11.54
C ALA A 155 14.25 -4.86 -10.97
N ALA A 156 15.47 -4.70 -11.47
CA ALA A 156 16.25 -3.49 -11.30
C ALA A 156 16.06 -2.59 -12.54
N VAL A 157 15.37 -1.45 -12.38
CA VAL A 157 14.98 -0.58 -13.50
C VAL A 157 16.08 0.42 -13.90
N TRP A 158 17.06 0.66 -13.03
CA TRP A 158 18.17 1.61 -13.26
C TRP A 158 19.54 0.94 -13.18
N GLY A 159 19.72 -0.01 -12.28
CA GLY A 159 20.99 -0.65 -11.95
C GLY A 159 20.96 -2.17 -12.12
N SER A 160 21.65 -2.83 -11.20
CA SER A 160 21.88 -4.28 -11.22
C SER A 160 20.99 -5.04 -10.24
N VAL A 161 20.88 -6.34 -10.49
CA VAL A 161 20.41 -7.32 -9.50
C VAL A 161 21.61 -8.11 -9.01
N ARG A 162 21.85 -8.15 -7.70
CA ARG A 162 22.98 -8.87 -7.08
C ARG A 162 22.48 -9.98 -6.17
N LEU A 163 23.00 -11.17 -6.38
CA LEU A 163 22.89 -12.31 -5.47
C LEU A 163 24.31 -12.66 -5.02
N SER A 164 24.58 -12.58 -3.71
CA SER A 164 25.89 -12.89 -3.15
C SER A 164 25.88 -14.00 -2.11
N ASP A 165 27.06 -14.57 -1.85
CA ASP A 165 27.33 -15.52 -0.76
C ASP A 165 26.53 -16.83 -0.88
N GLN A 166 25.58 -17.08 0.02
CA GLN A 166 24.70 -18.25 0.08
C GLN A 166 23.24 -17.89 -0.26
N ALA A 167 23.01 -16.72 -0.88
CA ALA A 167 21.70 -16.26 -1.24
C ALA A 167 20.97 -17.25 -2.18
N VAL A 168 19.66 -17.36 -2.00
CA VAL A 168 18.80 -18.19 -2.84
C VAL A 168 17.60 -17.36 -3.30
N LEU A 169 17.35 -17.33 -4.60
CA LEU A 169 16.14 -16.76 -5.20
C LEU A 169 15.46 -17.82 -6.04
N THR A 170 14.26 -18.24 -5.65
CA THR A 170 13.45 -19.20 -6.40
C THR A 170 12.11 -18.60 -6.80
N GLY A 171 11.55 -19.01 -7.94
CA GLY A 171 10.22 -18.58 -8.36
C GLY A 171 9.73 -19.24 -9.65
N SER A 172 8.71 -20.08 -9.55
CA SER A 172 8.04 -20.64 -10.72
C SER A 172 7.22 -19.57 -11.45
N GLY A 173 7.34 -19.50 -12.77
CA GLY A 173 6.74 -18.43 -13.59
C GLY A 173 7.39 -17.04 -13.40
N CYS A 174 8.48 -16.95 -12.63
CA CYS A 174 9.12 -15.70 -12.28
C CYS A 174 10.22 -15.30 -13.27
N TYR A 175 10.24 -14.03 -13.70
CA TYR A 175 11.36 -13.45 -14.43
C TYR A 175 12.17 -12.50 -13.55
N VAL A 176 13.49 -12.48 -13.78
CA VAL A 176 14.41 -11.49 -13.18
C VAL A 176 14.92 -10.56 -14.27
N GLY A 177 14.79 -9.25 -14.06
CA GLY A 177 15.26 -8.21 -14.96
C GLY A 177 16.31 -7.33 -14.32
N ALA A 178 17.40 -7.03 -15.03
CA ALA A 178 18.35 -6.00 -14.63
C ALA A 178 18.62 -5.02 -15.78
N LYS A 179 18.47 -3.71 -15.53
CA LYS A 179 18.71 -2.68 -16.54
C LYS A 179 20.16 -2.67 -17.02
N THR A 180 21.10 -2.90 -16.10
CA THR A 180 22.52 -3.01 -16.44
C THR A 180 22.91 -4.48 -16.55
N TYR A 181 23.23 -5.11 -15.42
CA TYR A 181 23.79 -6.45 -15.34
C TYR A 181 23.25 -7.20 -14.12
N MET A 182 23.44 -8.52 -14.10
CA MET A 182 23.13 -9.36 -12.95
C MET A 182 24.41 -10.00 -12.43
N GLU A 183 24.61 -9.91 -11.12
CA GLU A 183 25.74 -10.50 -10.41
C GLU A 183 25.24 -11.67 -9.57
N VAL A 184 25.83 -12.84 -9.75
CA VAL A 184 25.48 -14.08 -9.05
C VAL A 184 26.77 -14.73 -8.61
N CYS A 185 27.23 -14.36 -7.41
CA CYS A 185 28.60 -14.62 -6.97
C CYS A 185 28.68 -15.09 -5.51
N GLY A 186 29.24 -16.27 -5.28
CA GLY A 186 29.37 -16.85 -3.95
C GLY A 186 30.74 -17.48 -3.74
N VAL A 187 31.11 -17.63 -2.48
CA VAL A 187 32.36 -18.28 -2.06
C VAL A 187 32.20 -19.82 -2.01
N TYR A 188 30.96 -20.30 -1.95
CA TYR A 188 30.63 -21.72 -1.74
C TYR A 188 30.16 -22.40 -3.03
N PRO A 189 30.67 -23.59 -3.38
CA PRO A 189 30.15 -24.37 -4.50
C PRO A 189 28.66 -24.67 -4.34
N GLY A 190 27.90 -24.50 -5.42
CA GLY A 190 26.43 -24.63 -5.44
C GLY A 190 25.68 -23.35 -5.03
N PHE A 191 26.38 -22.28 -4.65
CA PHE A 191 25.78 -21.03 -4.20
C PHE A 191 26.41 -19.78 -4.85
N PRO A 192 25.65 -18.68 -4.96
CA PRO A 192 24.22 -18.55 -4.69
C PRO A 192 23.37 -19.35 -5.69
N VAL A 193 22.09 -19.57 -5.36
CA VAL A 193 21.14 -20.32 -6.20
C VAL A 193 20.12 -19.37 -6.80
N LEU A 194 20.05 -19.35 -8.13
CA LEU A 194 19.00 -18.68 -8.88
C LEU A 194 18.15 -19.73 -9.60
N ASP A 195 16.89 -19.89 -9.24
CA ASP A 195 15.96 -20.80 -9.91
C ASP A 195 14.65 -20.08 -10.29
N VAL A 196 14.64 -19.56 -11.51
CA VAL A 196 13.59 -18.71 -12.06
C VAL A 196 13.24 -19.16 -13.48
N THR A 197 12.19 -18.60 -14.08
CA THR A 197 11.77 -18.98 -15.44
C THR A 197 12.62 -18.31 -16.53
N GLY A 198 13.21 -17.15 -16.22
CA GLY A 198 14.17 -16.51 -17.11
C GLY A 198 14.80 -15.26 -16.55
N VAL A 199 15.90 -14.86 -17.18
CA VAL A 199 16.72 -13.72 -16.79
C VAL A 199 16.92 -12.82 -18.01
N THR A 200 16.71 -11.52 -17.82
CA THR A 200 16.91 -10.49 -18.84
C THR A 200 17.84 -9.40 -18.33
N MET A 201 18.83 -9.03 -19.13
CA MET A 201 19.80 -7.97 -18.82
C MET A 201 19.89 -6.98 -19.97
N GLY A 202 20.05 -5.69 -19.64
CA GLY A 202 20.25 -4.64 -20.64
C GLY A 202 21.66 -4.57 -21.21
N TYR A 203 22.68 -5.08 -20.52
CA TYR A 203 24.03 -5.14 -21.06
C TYR A 203 24.19 -6.24 -22.11
N ARG A 204 25.13 -6.01 -23.05
CA ARG A 204 25.54 -7.00 -24.06
C ARG A 204 26.35 -8.10 -23.40
N ARG A 205 26.24 -9.34 -23.90
CA ARG A 205 26.94 -10.53 -23.38
C ARG A 205 28.45 -10.33 -23.16
N LEU A 206 29.14 -9.62 -24.06
CA LEU A 206 30.58 -9.36 -23.97
C LEU A 206 30.99 -8.41 -22.82
N LYS A 207 30.06 -7.63 -22.26
CA LYS A 207 30.31 -6.73 -21.12
C LYS A 207 30.03 -7.38 -19.75
N VAL A 208 29.56 -8.62 -19.72
CA VAL A 208 29.06 -9.31 -18.50
C VAL A 208 29.94 -10.52 -18.13
N VAL A 209 31.09 -10.71 -18.78
CA VAL A 209 31.89 -11.95 -18.77
C VAL A 209 32.51 -12.32 -17.39
N GLU A 210 32.31 -11.54 -16.33
CA GLU A 210 32.87 -11.80 -14.99
C GLU A 210 31.86 -11.90 -13.83
N GLN A 211 30.54 -11.99 -14.09
CA GLN A 211 29.56 -11.78 -13.01
C GLN A 211 28.75 -13.00 -12.57
N LEU A 212 29.00 -14.16 -13.17
CA LEU A 212 28.61 -15.46 -12.61
C LEU A 212 29.87 -16.13 -12.09
N CYS A 213 30.08 -16.11 -10.78
CA CYS A 213 31.26 -16.71 -10.19
C CYS A 213 31.22 -18.24 -10.33
N ALA A 214 32.41 -18.84 -10.44
CA ALA A 214 32.55 -20.29 -10.48
C ALA A 214 31.99 -20.90 -9.18
N GLY A 215 30.90 -21.66 -9.31
CA GLY A 215 30.19 -22.27 -8.16
C GLY A 215 28.72 -21.87 -8.03
N ALA A 216 28.28 -20.78 -8.65
CA ALA A 216 26.88 -20.40 -8.64
C ALA A 216 25.99 -21.41 -9.38
N SER A 217 24.81 -21.70 -8.84
CA SER A 217 23.78 -22.51 -9.50
C SER A 217 22.74 -21.61 -10.14
N SER A 218 22.49 -21.77 -11.45
CA SER A 218 21.48 -20.99 -12.17
C SER A 218 20.58 -21.87 -13.03
N SER A 219 19.27 -21.67 -12.87
CA SER A 219 18.19 -22.22 -13.66
C SER A 219 17.29 -21.02 -14.06
N PRO A 220 17.15 -20.72 -15.37
CA PRO A 220 17.78 -21.41 -16.48
C PRO A 220 19.31 -21.18 -16.50
N PRO A 221 20.10 -22.03 -17.20
CA PRO A 221 21.53 -21.81 -17.31
C PRO A 221 21.85 -20.52 -18.08
N TYR A 222 23.02 -19.92 -17.82
CA TYR A 222 23.50 -18.65 -18.44
C TYR A 222 23.31 -18.56 -19.96
N ALA A 223 23.44 -19.69 -20.68
CA ALA A 223 23.25 -19.74 -22.12
C ALA A 223 21.83 -19.37 -22.59
N ARG A 224 20.84 -19.41 -21.69
CA ARG A 224 19.43 -19.06 -21.95
C ARG A 224 19.06 -17.66 -21.44
N TYR A 225 20.02 -16.89 -20.93
CA TYR A 225 19.77 -15.51 -20.52
C TYR A 225 19.55 -14.62 -21.74
N THR A 226 18.67 -13.63 -21.60
CA THR A 226 18.43 -12.62 -22.63
C THR A 226 19.32 -11.42 -22.36
N PHE A 227 20.14 -11.03 -23.34
CA PHE A 227 21.06 -9.89 -23.25
C PHE A 227 20.61 -8.77 -24.17
N SER A 228 20.99 -7.53 -23.85
CA SER A 228 20.50 -6.34 -24.56
C SER A 228 18.97 -6.22 -24.55
N GLY A 229 18.31 -6.82 -23.55
CA GLY A 229 16.87 -6.73 -23.37
C GLY A 229 16.46 -5.41 -22.70
N SER A 230 15.26 -4.94 -22.98
CA SER A 230 14.71 -3.79 -22.25
C SER A 230 14.05 -4.23 -20.94
N VAL A 231 14.51 -3.68 -19.83
CA VAL A 231 13.77 -3.73 -18.55
C VAL A 231 12.97 -2.44 -18.45
N THR A 232 11.64 -2.56 -18.48
CA THR A 232 10.70 -1.45 -18.41
C THR A 232 9.94 -1.50 -17.09
N ASP A 233 9.78 -0.32 -16.48
CA ASP A 233 8.95 -0.17 -15.29
C ASP A 233 7.47 -0.11 -15.70
N SER A 234 6.85 -1.29 -15.75
CA SER A 234 5.43 -1.46 -16.08
C SER A 234 4.51 -1.16 -14.88
N LEU A 235 5.06 -1.09 -13.66
CA LEU A 235 4.29 -0.71 -12.48
C LEU A 235 4.15 0.80 -12.31
N ALA A 236 4.98 1.61 -12.96
CA ALA A 236 4.86 3.07 -12.94
C ALA A 236 3.48 3.58 -13.38
N THR A 237 2.80 2.87 -14.30
CA THR A 237 1.44 3.20 -14.76
C THR A 237 0.35 2.35 -14.10
N ASN A 238 0.70 1.44 -13.19
CA ASN A 238 -0.27 0.63 -12.47
C ASN A 238 -1.18 1.53 -11.60
N ALA A 239 -2.46 1.19 -11.53
CA ALA A 239 -3.45 1.97 -10.79
C ALA A 239 -3.12 2.08 -9.29
N SER A 240 -2.64 1.01 -8.64
CA SER A 240 -2.25 1.02 -7.23
C SER A 240 -1.08 1.97 -6.97
N VAL A 241 -0.05 1.93 -7.83
CA VAL A 241 1.15 2.79 -7.70
C VAL A 241 0.81 4.24 -7.99
N THR A 242 0.05 4.50 -9.05
CA THR A 242 -0.40 5.84 -9.44
C THR A 242 -1.29 6.45 -8.35
N ALA A 243 -2.21 5.67 -7.78
CA ALA A 243 -3.07 6.12 -6.70
C ALA A 243 -2.28 6.39 -5.42
N LEU A 244 -1.34 5.52 -5.03
CA LEU A 244 -0.47 5.77 -3.88
C LEU A 244 0.36 7.06 -4.07
N LYS A 245 0.97 7.22 -5.24
CA LYS A 245 1.73 8.44 -5.57
C LYS A 245 0.84 9.68 -5.46
N GLY A 246 -0.37 9.64 -6.05
CA GLY A 246 -1.36 10.71 -5.95
C GLY A 246 -1.75 11.04 -4.50
N THR A 247 -1.97 10.03 -3.67
CA THR A 247 -2.27 10.18 -2.24
C THR A 247 -1.11 10.86 -1.51
N LEU A 248 0.13 10.38 -1.68
CA LEU A 248 1.31 10.96 -1.03
C LEU A 248 1.57 12.40 -1.49
N SER A 249 1.40 12.69 -2.79
CA SER A 249 1.50 14.06 -3.32
C SER A 249 0.42 14.97 -2.74
N ALA A 250 -0.83 14.50 -2.62
CA ALA A 250 -1.92 15.27 -2.04
C ALA A 250 -1.70 15.56 -0.55
N LEU A 251 -1.20 14.59 0.23
CA LEU A 251 -0.87 14.79 1.64
C LEU A 251 0.24 15.83 1.80
N ALA A 252 1.31 15.71 1.03
CA ALA A 252 2.42 16.66 1.05
C ALA A 252 2.02 18.08 0.58
N ALA A 253 1.17 18.19 -0.45
CA ALA A 253 0.72 19.48 -0.96
C ALA A 253 -0.18 20.23 0.04
N ARG A 254 -0.98 19.50 0.83
CA ARG A 254 -1.80 20.09 1.90
C ARG A 254 -0.98 20.53 3.11
N GLY A 255 0.21 19.95 3.29
CA GLY A 255 1.00 20.12 4.52
C GLY A 255 0.21 19.64 5.75
N TRP A 256 0.60 20.10 6.94
CA TRP A 256 -0.17 19.86 8.16
C TRP A 256 -1.54 20.55 8.07
N PRO A 257 -2.65 19.80 7.93
CA PRO A 257 -3.94 20.38 7.55
C PRO A 257 -4.77 20.85 8.76
N HIS A 258 -4.20 20.82 9.97
CA HIS A 258 -4.97 20.86 11.21
C HIS A 258 -4.89 22.17 11.99
N GLY A 259 -4.15 23.16 11.49
CA GLY A 259 -4.00 24.48 12.13
C GLY A 259 -3.30 24.40 13.49
N ARG A 260 -2.94 25.56 14.05
CA ARG A 260 -2.42 25.68 15.42
C ARG A 260 -3.51 26.30 16.28
N ALA A 261 -4.31 25.48 16.94
CA ALA A 261 -5.33 25.99 17.86
C ALA A 261 -4.64 26.45 19.15
N GLN A 262 -4.58 27.76 19.37
CA GLN A 262 -4.21 28.28 20.69
C GLN A 262 -5.40 28.16 21.65
N PRO A 263 -5.15 27.80 22.92
CA PRO A 263 -6.20 27.78 23.93
C PRO A 263 -6.76 29.19 24.14
N VAL A 264 -8.06 29.28 24.43
CA VAL A 264 -8.66 30.50 24.97
C VAL A 264 -8.06 30.74 26.35
N ALA A 265 -7.50 31.93 26.57
CA ALA A 265 -6.93 32.29 27.86
C ALA A 265 -8.00 32.15 28.97
N PRO A 266 -7.66 31.56 30.12
CA PRO A 266 -8.59 31.43 31.23
C PRO A 266 -9.09 32.81 31.66
N ARG A 267 -10.38 32.92 31.95
CA ARG A 267 -10.96 34.14 32.51
C ARG A 267 -10.40 34.35 33.91
N VAL A 268 -9.80 35.51 34.16
CA VAL A 268 -9.39 35.93 35.51
C VAL A 268 -10.58 36.64 36.14
N LEU A 269 -11.09 36.09 37.24
CA LEU A 269 -12.08 36.78 38.06
C LEU A 269 -11.39 37.78 39.00
N PRO A 270 -12.01 38.94 39.27
CA PRO A 270 -11.53 39.82 40.33
C PRO A 270 -11.62 39.13 41.70
N PRO A 271 -10.74 39.48 42.65
CA PRO A 271 -10.77 38.93 44.00
C PRO A 271 -12.12 39.25 44.68
N ALA A 272 -12.74 38.24 45.30
CA ALA A 272 -13.96 38.43 46.08
C ALA A 272 -13.67 39.11 47.43
N PRO A 273 -14.65 39.84 47.99
CA PRO A 273 -14.56 40.36 49.35
C PRO A 273 -14.46 39.19 50.36
N PRO A 274 -13.80 39.41 51.51
CA PRO A 274 -13.73 38.42 52.58
C PRO A 274 -15.13 38.15 53.15
N ALA A 275 -15.41 36.89 53.48
CA ALA A 275 -16.65 36.44 54.10
C ALA A 275 -16.33 35.46 55.24
N LEU A 276 -17.24 35.36 56.22
CA LEU A 276 -17.05 34.49 57.39
C LEU A 276 -17.19 33.01 57.01
N PRO A 277 -16.38 32.10 57.61
CA PRO A 277 -16.53 30.67 57.41
C PRO A 277 -17.91 30.15 57.83
N LEU A 278 -18.39 29.12 57.14
CA LEU A 278 -19.67 28.46 57.40
C LEU A 278 -19.46 26.95 57.52
N SER A 279 -20.03 26.33 58.54
CA SER A 279 -20.02 24.87 58.73
C SER A 279 -21.46 24.34 58.71
N ILE A 280 -21.70 23.32 57.90
CA ILE A 280 -23.03 22.72 57.69
C ILE A 280 -22.96 21.23 58.02
N ALA A 281 -23.82 20.79 58.93
CA ALA A 281 -24.12 19.39 59.18
C ALA A 281 -25.61 19.15 58.90
N GLY A 282 -25.94 18.17 58.05
CA GLY A 282 -27.33 17.89 57.64
C GLY A 282 -27.79 18.66 56.40
N THR A 283 -29.06 19.08 56.36
CA THR A 283 -29.66 19.69 55.15
C THR A 283 -29.66 21.22 55.23
N ALA A 284 -29.21 21.89 54.17
CA ALA A 284 -29.23 23.36 54.08
C ALA A 284 -29.53 23.84 52.65
N THR A 285 -30.10 25.04 52.52
CA THR A 285 -30.22 25.75 51.23
C THR A 285 -29.48 27.07 51.35
N LEU A 286 -28.55 27.31 50.43
CA LEU A 286 -27.79 28.55 50.37
C LEU A 286 -28.54 29.62 49.57
N VAL A 287 -28.12 30.87 49.73
CA VAL A 287 -28.64 32.03 49.01
C VAL A 287 -27.91 32.14 47.66
N SER A 288 -28.67 32.34 46.60
CA SER A 288 -28.14 32.59 45.26
C SER A 288 -27.29 33.86 45.21
N THR A 289 -26.22 33.87 44.41
CA THR A 289 -25.37 35.07 44.16
C THR A 289 -24.70 35.67 45.40
N ALA A 290 -24.65 34.91 46.50
CA ALA A 290 -24.00 35.33 47.73
C ALA A 290 -22.50 35.00 47.73
N VAL A 291 -21.76 35.67 48.62
CA VAL A 291 -20.36 35.38 48.92
C VAL A 291 -20.28 34.70 50.29
N TYR A 292 -19.78 33.48 50.30
CA TYR A 292 -19.51 32.67 51.49
C TYR A 292 -18.02 32.69 51.80
N GLY A 293 -17.64 32.56 53.08
CA GLY A 293 -16.25 32.28 53.46
C GLY A 293 -15.88 30.82 53.14
N ALA A 294 -14.89 30.27 53.84
CA ALA A 294 -14.59 28.84 53.79
C ALA A 294 -15.82 28.02 54.20
N LEU A 295 -16.16 27.00 53.41
CA LEU A 295 -17.35 26.16 53.61
C LEU A 295 -16.94 24.73 54.00
N THR A 296 -17.40 24.26 55.15
CA THR A 296 -17.20 22.87 55.60
C THR A 296 -18.53 22.15 55.64
N ILE A 297 -18.66 21.02 54.95
CA ILE A 297 -19.90 20.24 54.88
C ILE A 297 -19.62 18.80 55.30
N ALA A 298 -20.37 18.32 56.29
CA ALA A 298 -20.24 16.98 56.83
C ALA A 298 -21.58 16.25 56.85
N ASN A 299 -21.65 15.06 56.25
CA ASN A 299 -22.84 14.18 56.26
C ASN A 299 -24.15 14.91 55.92
N GLY A 300 -24.14 15.68 54.83
CA GLY A 300 -25.19 16.67 54.56
C GLY A 300 -25.67 16.75 53.12
N LEU A 301 -26.84 17.36 52.93
CA LEU A 301 -27.43 17.71 51.65
C LEU A 301 -27.50 19.24 51.55
N VAL A 302 -26.70 19.85 50.67
CA VAL A 302 -26.70 21.31 50.51
C VAL A 302 -27.21 21.70 49.13
N THR A 303 -28.22 22.54 49.07
CA THR A 303 -28.82 23.03 47.82
C THR A 303 -28.33 24.43 47.49
N PHE A 304 -27.83 24.59 46.27
CA PHE A 304 -27.43 25.84 45.66
C PHE A 304 -28.47 26.25 44.61
N PRO A 305 -29.38 27.20 44.91
CA PRO A 305 -30.52 27.50 44.04
C PRO A 305 -30.16 28.21 42.73
N GLY A 306 -28.91 28.67 42.58
CA GLY A 306 -28.42 29.30 41.34
C GLY A 306 -29.14 30.59 41.00
N SER A 307 -28.92 31.11 39.79
CA SER A 307 -29.68 32.25 39.26
C SER A 307 -31.00 31.82 38.60
N GLY A 308 -31.23 30.51 38.46
CA GLY A 308 -32.37 29.93 37.76
C GLY A 308 -32.23 29.93 36.23
N SER A 309 -31.08 30.37 35.69
CA SER A 309 -30.79 30.36 34.25
C SER A 309 -29.31 30.05 33.99
N PRO A 310 -28.94 29.52 32.80
CA PRO A 310 -27.55 29.30 32.45
C PRO A 310 -26.73 30.58 32.48
N ASP A 311 -25.60 30.58 33.18
CA ASP A 311 -24.67 31.71 33.28
C ASP A 311 -23.26 31.29 32.85
N GLU A 312 -23.08 31.07 31.55
CA GLU A 312 -21.79 30.62 30.98
C GLU A 312 -20.68 31.66 31.11
N ALA A 313 -21.04 32.95 31.09
CA ALA A 313 -20.12 34.05 31.27
C ALA A 313 -19.72 34.24 32.74
N CYS A 314 -20.41 33.54 33.66
CA CYS A 314 -20.24 33.70 35.10
C CYS A 314 -20.33 35.19 35.51
N ALA A 315 -21.45 35.83 35.14
CA ALA A 315 -21.73 37.24 35.41
C ALA A 315 -22.30 37.47 36.81
N ALA A 316 -23.06 36.50 37.36
CA ALA A 316 -23.67 36.56 38.68
C ALA A 316 -23.33 35.30 39.50
N PRO A 317 -22.06 35.10 39.89
CA PRO A 317 -21.65 33.89 40.59
C PRO A 317 -22.14 33.83 42.04
N THR A 318 -22.43 32.62 42.51
CA THR A 318 -22.35 32.31 43.94
C THR A 318 -20.90 31.95 44.27
N ILE A 319 -20.29 32.63 45.23
CA ILE A 319 -18.85 32.55 45.52
C ILE A 319 -18.60 31.89 46.87
N VAL A 320 -17.65 30.96 46.92
CA VAL A 320 -17.05 30.42 48.15
C VAL A 320 -15.60 30.90 48.24
N ASN A 321 -15.31 31.80 49.16
CA ASN A 321 -14.01 32.46 49.34
C ASN A 321 -13.29 31.87 50.57
N GLY A 322 -12.34 30.96 50.35
CA GLY A 322 -11.63 30.25 51.41
C GLY A 322 -11.64 28.72 51.30
N GLY A 323 -12.22 28.16 50.24
CA GLY A 323 -12.23 26.72 49.96
C GLY A 323 -13.48 25.97 50.44
N LEU A 324 -13.61 24.72 50.00
CA LEU A 324 -14.71 23.81 50.27
C LEU A 324 -14.15 22.49 50.83
N THR A 325 -14.45 22.17 52.08
CA THR A 325 -14.06 20.91 52.72
C THR A 325 -15.27 20.00 52.87
N LEU A 326 -15.17 18.78 52.34
CA LEU A 326 -16.25 17.80 52.31
C LEU A 326 -15.87 16.55 53.09
N SER A 327 -16.73 16.12 54.02
CA SER A 327 -16.49 14.94 54.84
C SER A 327 -17.75 14.06 54.98
N GLY A 328 -17.54 12.78 55.31
CA GLY A 328 -18.63 11.81 55.41
C GLY A 328 -19.35 11.58 54.07
N ALA A 329 -20.67 11.40 54.11
CA ALA A 329 -21.51 11.26 52.91
C ALA A 329 -22.22 12.60 52.59
N THR A 330 -21.73 13.31 51.58
CA THR A 330 -22.21 14.66 51.23
C THR A 330 -22.81 14.72 49.83
N ARG A 331 -23.94 15.41 49.68
CA ARG A 331 -24.62 15.65 48.41
C ARG A 331 -24.82 17.16 48.22
N LEU A 332 -24.49 17.66 47.05
CA LEU A 332 -24.55 19.08 46.71
C LEU A 332 -25.43 19.23 45.47
N LEU A 333 -26.58 19.87 45.59
CA LEU A 333 -27.52 20.07 44.48
C LEU A 333 -27.32 21.44 43.87
N PHE A 334 -27.10 21.52 42.56
CA PHE A 334 -26.89 22.78 41.84
C PHE A 334 -27.93 22.97 40.74
N ALA A 335 -28.71 24.03 40.89
CA ALA A 335 -29.62 24.54 39.87
C ALA A 335 -28.84 25.35 38.79
N PRO A 336 -29.46 25.80 37.68
CA PRO A 336 -28.75 26.55 36.65
C PRO A 336 -28.16 27.86 37.20
N GLY A 337 -26.91 28.16 36.83
CA GLY A 337 -26.18 29.35 37.29
C GLY A 337 -24.67 29.16 37.28
N CYS A 338 -23.93 30.14 37.82
CA CYS A 338 -22.48 30.06 38.00
C CYS A 338 -22.08 29.92 39.48
N TYR A 339 -21.11 29.05 39.74
CA TYR A 339 -20.57 28.78 41.06
C TYR A 339 -19.04 28.86 41.03
N VAL A 340 -18.47 29.67 41.93
CA VAL A 340 -17.02 29.94 41.98
C VAL A 340 -16.48 29.53 43.33
N VAL A 341 -15.46 28.67 43.36
CA VAL A 341 -14.69 28.35 44.56
C VAL A 341 -13.32 29.00 44.46
N MET A 342 -13.10 30.05 45.24
CA MET A 342 -11.82 30.74 45.42
C MET A 342 -11.05 30.07 46.55
N GLY A 343 -10.50 28.90 46.26
CA GLY A 343 -9.76 28.07 47.21
C GLY A 343 -9.80 26.60 46.80
N ASP A 344 -9.26 25.75 47.65
CA ASP A 344 -9.22 24.30 47.38
C ASP A 344 -10.58 23.66 47.65
N ILE A 345 -10.95 22.70 46.81
CA ILE A 345 -12.00 21.72 47.12
C ILE A 345 -11.29 20.48 47.63
N ALA A 346 -11.48 20.14 48.90
CA ALA A 346 -10.80 19.01 49.54
C ALA A 346 -11.82 18.02 50.12
N LEU A 347 -11.69 16.75 49.76
CA LEU A 347 -12.39 15.66 50.44
C LEU A 347 -11.51 15.05 51.52
N ASP A 348 -12.10 14.85 52.69
CA ASP A 348 -11.48 14.08 53.76
C ASP A 348 -11.26 12.62 53.33
N ARG A 349 -10.34 11.95 54.03
CA ARG A 349 -10.03 10.53 53.77
C ARG A 349 -11.30 9.69 53.88
N ALA A 350 -11.53 8.83 52.88
CA ALA A 350 -12.70 7.95 52.76
C ALA A 350 -14.07 8.67 52.65
N ALA A 351 -14.13 9.99 52.47
CA ALA A 351 -15.39 10.70 52.26
C ALA A 351 -16.03 10.37 50.89
N THR A 352 -17.35 10.45 50.82
CA THR A 352 -18.10 10.34 49.56
C THR A 352 -18.84 11.64 49.31
N ALA A 353 -18.59 12.29 48.18
CA ALA A 353 -19.26 13.51 47.80
C ALA A 353 -19.78 13.46 46.36
N SER A 354 -20.96 14.01 46.14
CA SER A 354 -21.55 14.16 44.80
C SER A 354 -22.06 15.59 44.59
N PHE A 355 -21.68 16.17 43.45
CA PHE A 355 -22.23 17.41 42.93
C PHE A 355 -23.27 17.02 41.88
N GLU A 356 -24.54 17.09 42.25
CA GLU A 356 -25.64 16.79 41.38
C GLU A 356 -26.07 18.08 40.68
N THR A 357 -25.97 18.09 39.36
CA THR A 357 -26.18 19.26 38.53
C THR A 357 -27.35 19.03 37.59
N VAL A 358 -27.99 20.14 37.21
CA VAL A 358 -28.92 20.18 36.08
C VAL A 358 -28.28 20.94 34.89
N PRO A 359 -28.84 20.89 33.68
CA PRO A 359 -28.32 21.64 32.55
C PRO A 359 -28.20 23.15 32.85
N GLY A 360 -27.12 23.78 32.37
CA GLY A 360 -26.88 25.21 32.55
C GLY A 360 -26.02 25.60 33.76
N VAL A 361 -25.36 24.63 34.40
CA VAL A 361 -24.41 24.89 35.49
C VAL A 361 -23.02 25.20 34.93
N THR A 362 -22.41 26.28 35.42
CA THR A 362 -20.99 26.60 35.23
C THR A 362 -20.26 26.58 36.56
N PHE A 363 -19.19 25.79 36.65
CA PHE A 363 -18.32 25.70 37.81
C PHE A 363 -16.94 26.26 37.51
N MET A 364 -16.47 27.11 38.41
CA MET A 364 -15.10 27.60 38.38
C MET A 364 -14.39 27.29 39.69
N VAL A 365 -13.26 26.60 39.61
CA VAL A 365 -12.43 26.25 40.76
C VAL A 365 -11.08 26.90 40.59
N MET A 366 -10.77 27.86 41.46
CA MET A 366 -9.50 28.61 41.38
C MET A 366 -8.36 27.91 42.12
N GLY A 367 -8.65 27.12 43.16
CA GLY A 367 -7.67 26.30 43.87
C GLY A 367 -7.61 24.86 43.36
N ALA A 368 -6.94 23.99 44.12
CA ALA A 368 -6.82 22.58 43.79
C ALA A 368 -8.13 21.82 44.07
N LEU A 369 -8.43 20.84 43.23
CA LEU A 369 -9.48 19.85 43.47
C LEU A 369 -8.81 18.56 43.96
N SER A 370 -8.90 18.26 45.25
CA SER A 370 -8.20 17.13 45.87
C SER A 370 -9.20 16.10 46.41
N ASN A 371 -9.22 14.91 45.79
CA ASN A 371 -9.90 13.74 46.31
C ASN A 371 -9.00 12.96 47.28
N GLY A 372 -9.56 12.58 48.42
CA GLY A 372 -8.94 11.66 49.36
C GLY A 372 -8.97 10.21 48.85
N SER A 373 -8.97 9.24 49.77
CA SER A 373 -9.13 7.81 49.43
C SER A 373 -10.60 7.41 49.16
N GLY A 374 -11.52 8.37 49.15
CA GLY A 374 -12.95 8.16 48.97
C GLY A 374 -13.43 8.41 47.53
N SER A 375 -14.69 8.83 47.36
CA SER A 375 -15.29 9.05 46.05
C SER A 375 -15.81 10.49 45.89
N LEU A 376 -15.40 11.15 44.81
CA LEU A 376 -15.90 12.46 44.41
C LEU A 376 -16.49 12.38 43.01
N VAL A 377 -17.79 12.67 42.88
CA VAL A 377 -18.47 12.75 41.59
C VAL A 377 -18.90 14.18 41.35
N LEU A 378 -18.36 14.81 40.31
CA LEU A 378 -18.84 16.07 39.79
C LEU A 378 -19.82 15.78 38.64
N GLY A 379 -21.04 16.31 38.70
CA GLY A 379 -22.10 16.06 37.71
C GLY A 379 -21.82 16.65 36.32
N ALA A 380 -22.82 16.67 35.44
CA ALA A 380 -22.66 17.27 34.12
C ALA A 380 -22.68 18.81 34.20
N ALA A 381 -21.61 19.49 33.78
CA ALA A 381 -21.51 20.95 33.83
C ALA A 381 -20.38 21.48 32.93
N ARG A 382 -20.33 22.81 32.76
CA ARG A 382 -19.12 23.48 32.26
C ARG A 382 -18.14 23.69 33.41
N TYR A 383 -16.92 23.18 33.28
CA TYR A 383 -15.88 23.32 34.31
C TYR A 383 -14.74 24.23 33.85
N ILE A 384 -14.33 25.15 34.72
CA ILE A 384 -13.13 25.97 34.57
C ILE A 384 -12.24 25.68 35.79
N LEU A 385 -11.16 24.94 35.58
CA LEU A 385 -10.27 24.46 36.65
C LEU A 385 -8.91 25.16 36.54
N GLN A 386 -8.60 26.02 37.51
CA GLN A 386 -7.32 26.73 37.51
C GLN A 386 -6.25 26.03 38.33
N GLY A 387 -6.60 25.33 39.41
CA GLY A 387 -5.68 24.54 40.21
C GLY A 387 -5.64 23.06 39.82
N GLU A 388 -4.65 22.33 40.36
CA GLU A 388 -4.45 20.92 40.05
C GLU A 388 -5.62 20.05 40.48
N VAL A 389 -5.93 19.06 39.66
CA VAL A 389 -6.90 18.01 39.99
C VAL A 389 -6.12 16.79 40.49
N ARG A 390 -6.31 16.43 41.75
CA ARG A 390 -5.51 15.43 42.45
C ARG A 390 -6.37 14.28 42.94
N ASN A 391 -6.09 13.08 42.47
CA ASN A 391 -6.66 11.82 42.97
C ASN A 391 -5.53 10.86 43.40
N ILE A 392 -4.71 11.30 44.36
CA ILE A 392 -3.43 10.64 44.66
C ILE A 392 -3.51 9.57 45.75
N GLN A 393 -4.60 9.52 46.52
CA GLN A 393 -4.75 8.63 47.67
C GLN A 393 -5.53 7.33 47.37
N GLY A 394 -5.64 6.94 46.10
CA GLY A 394 -6.30 5.70 45.70
C GLY A 394 -7.83 5.78 45.59
N GLY A 395 -8.42 6.96 45.72
CA GLY A 395 -9.87 7.17 45.61
C GLY A 395 -10.41 7.13 44.18
N SER A 396 -11.70 7.40 44.04
CA SER A 396 -12.40 7.55 42.75
C SER A 396 -12.82 9.01 42.55
N LEU A 397 -12.37 9.63 41.46
CA LEU A 397 -12.73 10.98 41.07
C LEU A 397 -13.38 10.95 39.68
N THR A 398 -14.61 11.46 39.56
CA THR A 398 -15.30 11.61 38.29
C THR A 398 -15.57 13.08 38.03
N LEU A 399 -15.02 13.60 36.93
CA LEU A 399 -15.45 14.84 36.31
C LEU A 399 -16.52 14.46 35.28
N GLY A 400 -17.77 14.85 35.51
CA GLY A 400 -18.89 14.47 34.64
C GLY A 400 -18.85 15.12 33.26
N ASP A 401 -19.89 14.87 32.48
CA ASP A 401 -19.98 15.34 31.09
C ASP A 401 -20.04 16.87 30.99
N GLY A 402 -19.57 17.40 29.87
CA GLY A 402 -19.57 18.82 29.55
C GLY A 402 -18.17 19.40 29.36
N PRO A 403 -18.08 20.65 28.89
CA PRO A 403 -16.80 21.22 28.51
C PRO A 403 -15.93 21.50 29.73
N ILE A 404 -14.64 21.12 29.64
CA ILE A 404 -13.66 21.35 30.72
C ILE A 404 -12.51 22.19 30.19
N GLN A 405 -12.28 23.34 30.80
CA GLN A 405 -11.12 24.17 30.57
C GLN A 405 -10.23 24.12 31.81
N SER A 406 -9.12 23.41 31.71
CA SER A 406 -8.15 23.28 32.78
C SER A 406 -6.83 23.95 32.40
N THR A 407 -6.39 24.90 33.22
CA THR A 407 -5.03 25.45 33.11
C THR A 407 -4.02 24.61 33.86
N SER A 408 -4.47 23.52 34.48
CA SER A 408 -3.74 22.76 35.47
C SER A 408 -3.59 21.30 35.12
N ARG A 409 -2.68 20.62 35.84
CA ARG A 409 -2.33 19.23 35.64
C ARG A 409 -3.38 18.31 36.27
N LEU A 410 -3.71 17.23 35.58
CA LEU A 410 -4.45 16.09 36.15
C LEU A 410 -3.46 15.10 36.75
N VAL A 411 -3.58 14.80 38.04
CA VAL A 411 -2.69 13.86 38.74
C VAL A 411 -3.51 12.73 39.36
N ASN A 412 -3.26 11.50 38.92
CA ASN A 412 -3.85 10.30 39.47
C ASN A 412 -2.77 9.43 40.15
N GLY A 413 -3.06 8.98 41.37
CA GLY A 413 -2.23 8.04 42.12
C GLY A 413 -2.47 6.61 41.66
N SER A 414 -2.80 5.73 42.61
CA SER A 414 -3.28 4.36 42.36
C SER A 414 -4.80 4.27 42.16
N GLY A 415 -5.52 5.40 42.19
CA GLY A 415 -6.98 5.46 42.14
C GLY A 415 -7.56 5.45 40.73
N THR A 416 -8.85 5.76 40.63
CA THR A 416 -9.55 5.92 39.35
C THR A 416 -9.94 7.37 39.13
N LEU A 417 -9.51 7.95 38.01
CA LEU A 417 -9.94 9.28 37.54
C LEU A 417 -10.71 9.10 36.23
N THR A 418 -11.95 9.58 36.19
CA THR A 418 -12.78 9.58 34.98
C THR A 418 -13.07 11.01 34.58
N VAL A 419 -12.86 11.31 33.30
CA VAL A 419 -13.36 12.52 32.65
C VAL A 419 -14.46 12.10 31.70
N GLY A 420 -15.65 12.67 31.86
CA GLY A 420 -16.83 12.41 31.05
C GLY A 420 -16.66 12.83 29.60
N ALA A 421 -17.74 12.78 28.85
CA ALA A 421 -17.75 13.23 27.46
C ALA A 421 -17.88 14.77 27.38
N GLY A 422 -17.19 15.40 26.44
CA GLY A 422 -17.26 16.84 26.24
C GLY A 422 -16.06 17.45 25.52
N ASP A 423 -16.14 18.75 25.28
CA ASP A 423 -15.03 19.50 24.68
C ASP A 423 -14.07 19.98 25.77
N HIS A 424 -12.85 19.49 25.71
CA HIS A 424 -11.88 19.55 26.77
C HIS A 424 -10.58 20.25 26.33
N ALA A 425 -10.04 21.11 27.18
CA ALA A 425 -8.76 21.78 26.96
C ALA A 425 -7.91 21.73 28.24
N PHE A 426 -6.72 21.15 28.15
CA PHE A 426 -5.80 20.94 29.28
C PHE A 426 -4.42 21.53 28.99
N ASN A 427 -3.97 22.45 29.85
CA ASN A 427 -2.73 23.20 29.63
C ASN A 427 -1.46 22.52 30.21
N LEU A 428 -1.52 21.98 31.43
CA LEU A 428 -0.34 21.47 32.16
C LEU A 428 -0.22 19.92 32.21
N GLY A 429 -1.01 19.21 31.41
CA GLY A 429 -0.81 17.79 31.12
C GLY A 429 -1.46 16.79 32.08
N ILE A 430 -1.10 15.51 31.93
CA ILE A 430 -1.66 14.36 32.66
C ILE A 430 -0.54 13.52 33.27
N GLU A 431 -0.65 13.19 34.56
CA GLU A 431 0.28 12.33 35.27
C GLU A 431 -0.47 11.17 35.94
N ASN A 432 -0.21 9.94 35.51
CA ASN A 432 -0.77 8.73 36.11
C ASN A 432 0.33 7.91 36.79
N ARG A 433 0.30 7.82 38.12
CA ARG A 433 1.33 7.17 38.95
C ARG A 433 1.08 5.68 39.21
N GLY A 434 0.09 5.09 38.54
CA GLY A 434 -0.17 3.65 38.62
C GLY A 434 -1.63 3.25 38.70
N GLY A 435 -2.56 4.20 38.67
CA GLY A 435 -4.01 3.97 38.69
C GLY A 435 -4.63 3.95 37.29
N THR A 436 -5.93 4.21 37.23
CA THR A 436 -6.69 4.25 35.96
C THR A 436 -7.16 5.66 35.66
N ILE A 437 -6.88 6.15 34.47
CA ILE A 437 -7.48 7.36 33.91
C ILE A 437 -8.33 6.97 32.70
N ALA A 438 -9.61 7.35 32.68
CA ALA A 438 -10.49 7.17 31.53
C ALA A 438 -11.00 8.53 31.07
N ILE A 439 -10.78 8.87 29.82
CA ILE A 439 -11.24 10.11 29.19
C ILE A 439 -12.29 9.74 28.15
N GLY A 440 -13.47 10.33 28.28
CA GLY A 440 -14.63 10.09 27.42
C GLY A 440 -14.47 10.62 25.99
N ASP A 441 -15.58 10.58 25.26
CA ASP A 441 -15.66 11.07 23.88
C ASP A 441 -15.79 12.60 23.83
N GLY A 442 -15.33 13.23 22.75
CA GLY A 442 -15.44 14.68 22.55
C GLY A 442 -14.13 15.29 22.04
N ALA A 443 -14.14 16.59 21.71
CA ALA A 443 -12.92 17.23 21.25
C ALA A 443 -11.96 17.45 22.42
N TRP A 444 -10.69 17.08 22.26
CA TRP A 444 -9.69 17.27 23.30
C TRP A 444 -8.47 18.01 22.77
N LEU A 445 -8.00 18.99 23.53
CA LEU A 445 -6.74 19.67 23.31
C LEU A 445 -5.84 19.52 24.53
N SER A 446 -4.67 18.91 24.35
CA SER A 446 -3.62 18.84 25.38
C SER A 446 -2.39 19.63 24.95
N LEU A 447 -1.91 20.51 25.82
CA LEU A 447 -0.69 21.31 25.63
C LEU A 447 0.46 20.88 26.53
N GLY A 448 0.15 20.21 27.63
CA GLY A 448 1.13 19.69 28.58
C GLY A 448 1.36 18.20 28.37
N GLY A 449 2.56 17.74 28.71
CA GLY A 449 2.97 16.35 28.53
C GLY A 449 2.09 15.33 29.27
N LEU A 450 2.18 14.08 28.81
CA LEU A 450 1.50 12.95 29.44
C LEU A 450 2.53 11.96 29.98
N SER A 451 2.35 11.49 31.21
CA SER A 451 3.15 10.42 31.79
C SER A 451 2.27 9.32 32.38
N ASN A 452 2.64 8.07 32.11
CA ASN A 452 1.96 6.88 32.62
C ASN A 452 2.97 5.89 33.20
N ALA A 453 2.86 5.62 34.50
CA ALA A 453 3.70 4.66 35.21
C ALA A 453 3.40 3.21 34.81
N ALA A 454 4.29 2.28 35.16
CA ALA A 454 4.25 0.89 34.71
C ALA A 454 2.96 0.12 35.03
N SER A 455 2.33 0.37 36.19
CA SER A 455 1.04 -0.23 36.55
C SER A 455 -0.16 0.59 36.08
N GLY A 456 0.07 1.76 35.49
CA GLY A 456 -0.96 2.72 35.14
C GLY A 456 -1.66 2.39 33.83
N THR A 457 -2.96 2.72 33.78
CA THR A 457 -3.76 2.64 32.55
C THR A 457 -4.36 4.01 32.23
N ILE A 458 -4.21 4.45 30.99
CA ILE A 458 -4.90 5.63 30.45
C ILE A 458 -5.67 5.22 29.19
N GLY A 459 -6.96 5.52 29.16
CA GLY A 459 -7.83 5.31 28.01
C GLY A 459 -8.43 6.63 27.50
N PHE A 460 -8.41 6.82 26.18
CA PHE A 460 -9.09 7.90 25.48
C PHE A 460 -10.24 7.35 24.65
N GLY A 461 -11.38 8.05 24.64
CA GLY A 461 -12.54 7.75 23.81
C GLY A 461 -12.30 7.93 22.30
N SER A 462 -13.38 8.00 21.53
CA SER A 462 -13.40 8.07 20.06
C SER A 462 -13.63 9.49 19.50
N GLY A 463 -13.38 10.53 20.28
CA GLY A 463 -13.46 11.93 19.83
C GLY A 463 -12.23 12.42 19.06
N PRO A 464 -12.26 13.65 18.51
CA PRO A 464 -11.08 14.27 17.93
C PRO A 464 -10.11 14.74 19.03
N PHE A 465 -8.94 14.11 19.13
CA PHE A 465 -7.89 14.50 20.08
C PHE A 465 -6.72 15.17 19.38
N THR A 466 -6.28 16.29 19.94
CA THR A 466 -5.08 17.01 19.50
C THR A 466 -4.11 17.15 20.67
N PHE A 467 -2.90 16.65 20.46
CA PHE A 467 -1.74 16.80 21.34
C PHE A 467 -0.79 17.78 20.65
N TYR A 468 -0.54 18.93 21.29
CA TYR A 468 0.31 19.98 20.75
C TYR A 468 1.45 20.24 21.72
N LEU A 469 2.70 20.06 21.26
CA LEU A 469 3.92 20.15 22.10
C LEU A 469 3.84 19.29 23.37
N CYS A 470 3.15 18.16 23.29
CA CYS A 470 2.83 17.28 24.39
C CYS A 470 3.66 15.99 24.26
N PRO A 471 4.86 15.91 24.88
CA PRO A 471 5.59 14.64 24.93
C PRO A 471 4.79 13.61 25.73
N ILE A 472 4.73 12.39 25.22
CA ILE A 472 3.98 11.29 25.84
C ILE A 472 4.97 10.22 26.27
N SER A 473 5.04 9.93 27.57
CA SER A 473 5.86 8.87 28.15
C SER A 473 4.97 7.78 28.73
N ASN A 474 5.11 6.56 28.21
CA ASN A 474 4.31 5.42 28.65
C ASN A 474 5.19 4.26 29.11
N SER A 475 5.05 3.86 30.37
CA SER A 475 5.59 2.60 30.89
C SER A 475 4.49 1.57 31.18
N GLY A 476 3.22 2.00 31.25
CA GLY A 476 2.05 1.14 31.51
C GLY A 476 1.23 0.89 30.25
N THR A 477 -0.10 1.01 30.35
CA THR A 477 -1.01 0.87 29.20
C THR A 477 -1.62 2.21 28.80
N ILE A 478 -1.46 2.60 27.54
CA ILE A 478 -2.24 3.68 26.91
C ILE A 478 -3.07 3.12 25.76
N THR A 479 -4.36 3.46 25.75
CA THR A 479 -5.27 3.13 24.65
C THR A 479 -5.92 4.39 24.09
N PHE A 480 -5.73 4.64 22.80
CA PHE A 480 -6.45 5.64 22.02
C PHE A 480 -7.59 4.95 21.27
N GLY A 481 -8.81 5.50 21.35
CA GLY A 481 -10.01 4.97 20.70
C GLY A 481 -10.01 5.10 19.17
N ASN A 482 -11.20 5.19 18.58
CA ASN A 482 -11.39 5.18 17.11
C ASN A 482 -11.48 6.59 16.48
N GLY A 483 -11.31 7.63 17.28
CA GLY A 483 -11.40 9.01 16.82
C GLY A 483 -10.19 9.45 16.00
N PRO A 484 -10.24 10.60 15.32
CA PRO A 484 -9.04 11.18 14.73
C PRO A 484 -8.10 11.68 15.85
N PHE A 485 -6.86 11.21 15.85
CA PHE A 485 -5.82 11.65 16.79
C PHE A 485 -4.73 12.41 16.04
N ARG A 486 -4.33 13.55 16.60
CA ARG A 486 -3.32 14.45 16.02
C ARG A 486 -2.23 14.71 17.03
N PHE A 487 -0.98 14.54 16.60
CA PHE A 487 0.22 14.75 17.40
C PHE A 487 1.11 15.77 16.71
N ASP A 488 0.97 17.03 17.11
CA ASP A 488 1.73 18.15 16.58
C ASP A 488 2.97 18.35 17.48
N HIS A 489 4.16 18.04 16.96
CA HIS A 489 5.43 18.06 17.68
C HIS A 489 5.38 17.27 19.01
N SER A 490 4.55 16.22 19.05
CA SER A 490 4.20 15.44 20.25
C SER A 490 4.65 13.99 20.08
N ALA A 491 5.91 13.70 20.39
CA ALA A 491 6.45 12.35 20.26
C ALA A 491 5.94 11.42 21.37
N ILE A 492 5.74 10.14 21.02
CA ILE A 492 5.37 9.08 21.95
C ILE A 492 6.59 8.21 22.24
N SER A 493 7.00 8.15 23.50
CA SER A 493 7.98 7.20 24.02
C SER A 493 7.26 6.07 24.77
N ASN A 494 7.25 4.88 24.17
CA ASN A 494 6.55 3.72 24.67
C ASN A 494 7.52 2.65 25.19
N LEU A 495 7.42 2.33 26.49
CA LEU A 495 8.10 1.24 27.18
C LEU A 495 7.11 0.18 27.69
N GLY A 496 5.80 0.42 27.54
CA GLY A 496 4.73 -0.49 27.95
C GLY A 496 3.86 -0.94 26.78
N THR A 497 2.54 -0.95 26.99
CA THR A 497 1.55 -1.25 25.97
C THR A 497 0.92 0.03 25.42
N LEU A 498 0.99 0.21 24.11
CA LEU A 498 0.38 1.30 23.36
C LEU A 498 -0.60 0.72 22.34
N ARG A 499 -1.87 1.14 22.41
CA ARG A 499 -2.92 0.73 21.47
C ARG A 499 -3.53 1.96 20.81
N LEU A 500 -3.50 1.99 19.49
CA LEU A 500 -4.14 2.97 18.64
C LEU A 500 -5.32 2.27 17.94
N GLY A 501 -6.54 2.77 18.11
CA GLY A 501 -7.75 2.17 17.55
C GLY A 501 -7.87 2.28 16.03
N ALA A 502 -9.10 2.21 15.52
CA ALA A 502 -9.40 2.20 14.08
C ALA A 502 -9.52 3.61 13.43
N GLY A 503 -9.14 4.65 14.17
CA GLY A 503 -9.19 6.04 13.73
C GLY A 503 -8.01 6.43 12.84
N PRO A 504 -8.07 7.59 12.16
CA PRO A 504 -6.88 8.16 11.54
C PRO A 504 -5.95 8.76 12.59
N PHE A 505 -4.67 8.46 12.49
CA PHE A 505 -3.62 9.01 13.36
C PHE A 505 -2.67 9.86 12.52
N ALA A 506 -2.45 11.11 12.92
CA ALA A 506 -1.57 12.04 12.21
C ALA A 506 -0.49 12.58 13.16
N PHE A 507 0.76 12.53 12.72
CA PHE A 507 1.93 13.05 13.45
C PHE A 507 2.62 14.12 12.60
N ASP A 508 2.94 15.28 13.17
CA ASP A 508 3.73 16.33 12.52
C ASP A 508 5.01 16.59 13.30
N ALA A 509 6.16 16.47 12.63
CA ALA A 509 7.48 16.54 13.26
C ALA A 509 7.58 15.70 14.55
N ALA A 510 6.89 14.56 14.55
CA ALA A 510 6.68 13.70 15.68
C ALA A 510 6.58 12.24 15.23
N GLY A 511 6.53 11.32 16.18
CA GLY A 511 6.59 9.91 15.88
C GLY A 511 6.36 9.03 17.10
N ILE A 512 6.50 7.74 16.86
CA ILE A 512 6.48 6.72 17.91
C ILE A 512 7.88 6.16 18.03
N TRP A 513 8.43 6.22 19.24
CA TRP A 513 9.56 5.42 19.65
C TRP A 513 9.08 4.37 20.64
N ALA A 514 9.35 3.11 20.36
CA ALA A 514 9.04 1.99 21.24
C ALA A 514 10.33 1.30 21.67
N GLY A 515 10.54 1.16 22.97
CA GLY A 515 11.72 0.49 23.54
C GLY A 515 11.56 -1.02 23.63
N THR A 516 12.58 -1.66 24.23
CA THR A 516 12.64 -3.11 24.38
C THR A 516 11.46 -3.63 25.19
N ASN A 517 10.81 -4.69 24.71
CA ASN A 517 9.59 -5.29 25.29
C ASN A 517 8.31 -4.47 25.18
N ALA A 518 8.35 -3.28 24.59
CA ALA A 518 7.14 -2.50 24.36
C ALA A 518 6.21 -3.24 23.37
N ILE A 519 4.90 -3.16 23.61
CA ILE A 519 3.88 -3.65 22.69
C ILE A 519 3.21 -2.44 22.07
N THR A 520 3.27 -2.32 20.75
CA THR A 520 2.55 -1.28 20.02
C THR A 520 1.60 -1.92 19.02
N SER A 521 0.32 -1.57 19.09
CA SER A 521 -0.70 -2.06 18.19
C SER A 521 -1.44 -0.88 17.57
N LEU A 522 -1.45 -0.82 16.25
CA LEU A 522 -2.22 0.12 15.46
C LEU A 522 -3.34 -0.65 14.77
N GLY A 523 -4.57 -0.26 15.04
CA GLY A 523 -5.78 -0.88 14.52
C GLY A 523 -5.97 -0.67 13.01
N VAL A 524 -7.18 -0.96 12.54
CA VAL A 524 -7.59 -0.71 11.15
C VAL A 524 -7.72 0.78 10.92
N GLY A 525 -6.73 1.41 10.30
CA GLY A 525 -6.66 2.87 10.25
C GLY A 525 -5.55 3.37 9.34
N ASP A 526 -5.58 4.66 9.07
CA ASP A 526 -4.50 5.32 8.34
C ASP A 526 -3.61 6.04 9.34
N VAL A 527 -2.30 5.90 9.16
CA VAL A 527 -1.27 6.55 9.97
C VAL A 527 -0.49 7.45 9.04
N THR A 528 -0.47 8.74 9.31
CA THR A 528 0.23 9.71 8.47
C THR A 528 1.29 10.44 9.29
N LEU A 529 2.50 10.50 8.78
CA LEU A 529 3.62 11.23 9.37
C LEU A 529 4.04 12.36 8.43
N TYR A 530 3.99 13.58 8.94
CA TYR A 530 4.41 14.82 8.33
C TYR A 530 5.76 15.28 8.91
N GLY A 531 6.54 16.02 8.13
CA GLY A 531 7.68 16.81 8.63
C GLY A 531 8.79 16.01 9.33
N ASN A 532 9.45 15.06 8.66
CA ASN A 532 10.51 14.20 9.24
C ASN A 532 10.06 13.36 10.45
N GLY A 533 8.78 13.01 10.53
CA GLY A 533 8.27 12.08 11.54
C GLY A 533 8.94 10.70 11.49
N PHE A 534 8.82 9.92 12.55
CA PHE A 534 9.49 8.62 12.66
C PHE A 534 8.61 7.55 13.28
N LEU A 535 8.83 6.30 12.88
CA LEU A 535 8.32 5.12 13.56
C LEU A 535 9.51 4.22 13.89
N ASP A 536 9.93 4.19 15.15
CA ASP A 536 11.12 3.47 15.60
C ASP A 536 10.76 2.45 16.68
N PHE A 537 10.94 1.17 16.38
CA PHE A 537 10.59 0.07 17.26
C PHE A 537 11.84 -0.76 17.59
N ASN A 538 12.35 -0.59 18.80
CA ASN A 538 13.57 -1.23 19.30
C ASN A 538 13.21 -2.43 20.20
N GLY A 539 13.29 -3.67 19.70
CA GLY A 539 13.16 -4.90 20.52
C GLY A 539 11.73 -5.36 20.87
N GLY A 540 10.74 -4.47 20.75
CA GLY A 540 9.34 -4.74 21.08
C GLY A 540 8.55 -5.52 20.01
N GLN A 541 7.23 -5.60 20.23
CA GLN A 541 6.25 -6.07 19.26
C GLN A 541 5.55 -4.88 18.61
N ALA A 542 5.41 -4.90 17.29
CA ALA A 542 4.64 -3.90 16.56
C ALA A 542 3.65 -4.58 15.62
N THR A 543 2.37 -4.23 15.74
CA THR A 543 1.29 -4.71 14.88
C THR A 543 0.61 -3.54 14.18
N PHE A 544 0.51 -3.59 12.86
CA PHE A 544 -0.23 -2.65 12.04
C PHE A 544 -1.43 -3.36 11.41
N GLY A 545 -2.60 -2.70 11.44
CA GLY A 545 -3.85 -3.29 10.95
C GLY A 545 -4.48 -4.29 11.92
N ALA A 546 -4.26 -4.14 13.23
CA ALA A 546 -4.84 -5.03 14.24
C ALA A 546 -6.37 -5.07 14.15
N GLY A 547 -6.94 -6.28 14.11
CA GLY A 547 -8.37 -6.50 13.89
C GLY A 547 -8.82 -6.40 12.42
N GLY A 548 -7.91 -6.12 11.49
CA GLY A 548 -8.17 -6.08 10.06
C GLY A 548 -7.98 -7.41 9.34
N SER A 549 -8.10 -7.39 8.01
CA SER A 549 -7.78 -8.54 7.15
C SER A 549 -6.95 -8.12 5.94
N PRO A 550 -6.05 -9.01 5.45
CA PRO A 550 -5.35 -8.82 4.18
C PRO A 550 -6.27 -8.67 2.98
N GLU A 551 -7.47 -9.25 3.01
CA GLU A 551 -8.42 -9.23 1.90
C GLU A 551 -9.15 -7.90 1.84
N ALA A 552 -9.65 -7.41 2.97
CA ALA A 552 -10.33 -6.11 3.03
C ALA A 552 -9.35 -4.93 2.94
N GLY A 553 -8.09 -5.10 3.38
CA GLY A 553 -7.16 -4.00 3.54
C GLY A 553 -7.39 -3.28 4.86
N ALA A 554 -6.38 -3.31 5.73
CA ALA A 554 -6.42 -2.83 7.09
C ALA A 554 -5.92 -1.39 7.25
N GLY A 555 -5.00 -0.91 6.40
CA GLY A 555 -4.49 0.45 6.57
C GLY A 555 -3.48 0.94 5.54
N LEU A 556 -3.26 2.25 5.57
CA LEU A 556 -2.17 2.94 4.90
C LEU A 556 -1.27 3.60 5.96
N VAL A 557 0.03 3.30 5.91
CA VAL A 557 1.06 4.04 6.67
C VAL A 557 1.79 4.95 5.69
N ALA A 558 1.53 6.26 5.77
CA ALA A 558 2.12 7.27 4.90
C ALA A 558 3.22 8.05 5.62
N LEU A 559 4.44 8.01 5.08
CA LEU A 559 5.64 8.67 5.60
C LEU A 559 6.06 9.76 4.61
N LEU A 560 5.97 11.03 5.01
CA LEU A 560 6.40 12.18 4.22
C LEU A 560 7.76 12.68 4.73
N GLY A 561 8.83 12.13 4.18
CA GLY A 561 10.22 12.39 4.58
C GLY A 561 10.70 11.64 5.84
N GLY A 562 9.86 10.76 6.39
CA GLY A 562 10.12 10.01 7.62
C GLY A 562 10.69 8.61 7.39
N ASP A 563 11.25 8.03 8.46
CA ASP A 563 11.79 6.66 8.45
C ASP A 563 10.90 5.69 9.24
N LEU A 564 10.82 4.44 8.76
CA LEU A 564 10.36 3.29 9.53
C LEU A 564 11.57 2.44 9.92
N ARG A 565 11.82 2.31 11.22
CA ARG A 565 12.93 1.54 11.79
C ARG A 565 12.39 0.46 12.70
N ILE A 566 12.74 -0.80 12.41
CA ILE A 566 12.51 -1.96 13.26
C ILE A 566 13.88 -2.49 13.66
N MET A 567 14.24 -2.39 14.94
CA MET A 567 15.57 -2.72 15.44
C MET A 567 15.47 -3.82 16.48
N GLY A 568 15.76 -5.06 16.11
CA GLY A 568 15.77 -6.19 17.04
C GLY A 568 14.39 -6.67 17.48
N GLY A 569 13.33 -6.31 16.74
CA GLY A 569 11.94 -6.62 17.10
C GLY A 569 11.65 -8.12 17.18
N THR A 570 10.91 -8.51 18.22
CA THR A 570 10.52 -9.92 18.47
C THR A 570 9.32 -10.36 17.64
N ALA A 571 8.49 -9.41 17.16
CA ALA A 571 7.43 -9.66 16.18
C ALA A 571 7.05 -8.36 15.46
N PHE A 572 7.11 -8.36 14.13
CA PHE A 572 6.57 -7.28 13.30
C PHE A 572 5.44 -7.82 12.42
N VAL A 573 4.21 -7.39 12.69
CA VAL A 573 3.01 -7.86 11.97
C VAL A 573 2.35 -6.68 11.27
N ALA A 574 2.14 -6.80 9.96
CA ALA A 574 1.44 -5.82 9.14
C ALA A 574 0.58 -6.58 8.12
N ASP A 575 -0.72 -6.72 8.42
CA ASP A 575 -1.64 -7.53 7.63
C ASP A 575 -2.68 -6.68 6.92
N GLY A 576 -2.67 -6.70 5.59
CA GLY A 576 -3.48 -5.81 4.78
C GLY A 576 -3.02 -4.35 4.84
N VAL A 577 -1.72 -4.11 5.02
CA VAL A 577 -1.19 -2.75 5.16
C VAL A 577 -0.30 -2.40 3.98
N THR A 578 -0.45 -1.18 3.46
CA THR A 578 0.50 -0.59 2.51
C THR A 578 1.33 0.48 3.22
N PHE A 579 2.65 0.44 3.03
CA PHE A 579 3.57 1.49 3.47
C PHE A 579 3.92 2.39 2.28
N GLY A 580 3.53 3.66 2.36
CA GLY A 580 3.81 4.67 1.35
C GLY A 580 4.84 5.66 1.85
N LEU A 581 5.95 5.81 1.14
CA LEU A 581 7.03 6.74 1.49
C LEU A 581 7.21 7.77 0.38
N ARG A 582 7.28 9.04 0.76
CA ARG A 582 7.73 10.13 -0.10
C ARG A 582 8.99 10.74 0.52
N GLY A 583 10.14 10.25 0.10
CA GLY A 583 11.40 10.40 0.85
C GLY A 583 11.42 9.51 2.10
N GLY A 584 12.63 9.21 2.58
CA GLY A 584 12.86 8.35 3.76
C GLY A 584 13.14 6.89 3.44
N SER A 585 13.32 6.09 4.47
CA SER A 585 13.78 4.70 4.36
C SER A 585 12.98 3.74 5.26
N VAL A 586 12.95 2.48 4.84
CA VAL A 586 12.49 1.36 5.64
C VAL A 586 13.69 0.53 6.01
N PHE A 587 13.99 0.44 7.30
CA PHE A 587 15.07 -0.37 7.83
C PHE A 587 14.51 -1.37 8.84
N MET A 588 14.68 -2.66 8.57
CA MET A 588 14.18 -3.73 9.44
C MET A 588 15.32 -4.67 9.83
N VAL A 589 15.47 -4.93 11.13
CA VAL A 589 16.34 -5.93 11.72
C VAL A 589 15.47 -6.83 12.59
N LEU A 590 15.18 -8.02 12.07
CA LEU A 590 14.28 -9.00 12.67
C LEU A 590 15.08 -10.07 13.42
N THR A 591 14.92 -10.15 14.74
CA THR A 591 15.57 -11.18 15.58
C THR A 591 14.78 -12.48 15.60
N ASP A 592 13.46 -12.42 15.39
CA ASP A 592 12.59 -13.58 15.24
C ASP A 592 11.68 -13.41 14.01
N PRO A 593 12.18 -13.71 12.79
CA PRO A 593 11.38 -13.59 11.59
C PRO A 593 10.16 -14.50 11.58
N GLY A 594 10.18 -15.62 12.32
CA GLY A 594 9.08 -16.60 12.39
C GLY A 594 7.79 -16.04 13.00
N LYS A 595 7.89 -14.98 13.80
CA LYS A 595 6.74 -14.23 14.35
C LYS A 595 6.37 -13.00 13.54
N SER A 596 7.10 -12.72 12.46
CA SER A 596 6.92 -11.53 11.65
C SER A 596 6.15 -11.85 10.37
N ARG A 597 5.24 -10.94 9.99
CA ARG A 597 4.36 -11.09 8.83
C ARG A 597 4.08 -9.74 8.19
N LEU A 598 4.25 -9.67 6.88
CA LEU A 598 4.13 -8.46 6.06
C LEU A 598 3.26 -8.77 4.84
N ILE A 599 1.97 -8.48 4.89
CA ILE A 599 1.04 -8.84 3.82
C ILE A 599 0.34 -7.58 3.32
N ALA A 600 0.53 -7.25 2.05
CA ALA A 600 -0.21 -6.17 1.38
C ALA A 600 -1.73 -6.48 1.33
N PRO A 601 -2.58 -5.47 1.09
CA PRO A 601 -3.97 -5.73 0.71
C PRO A 601 -4.08 -6.60 -0.55
N GLY A 602 -4.97 -7.59 -0.59
CA GLY A 602 -5.15 -8.48 -1.75
C GLY A 602 -6.52 -8.45 -2.40
N GLY A 603 -7.52 -7.84 -1.75
CA GLY A 603 -8.84 -7.64 -2.34
C GLY A 603 -8.78 -6.83 -3.63
N THR A 604 -9.75 -7.02 -4.52
CA THR A 604 -9.85 -6.26 -5.78
C THR A 604 -10.06 -4.77 -5.57
N ARG A 605 -10.69 -4.40 -4.45
CA ARG A 605 -10.91 -3.03 -3.99
C ARG A 605 -10.76 -3.00 -2.47
N PRO A 606 -9.53 -2.96 -1.95
CA PRO A 606 -9.34 -2.89 -0.52
C PRO A 606 -9.93 -1.58 0.02
N SER A 607 -10.58 -1.62 1.20
CA SER A 607 -11.12 -0.45 1.87
C SER A 607 -10.03 0.54 2.28
N ARG A 608 -8.82 0.05 2.53
CA ARG A 608 -7.63 0.82 2.89
C ARG A 608 -6.37 0.20 2.29
N GLY A 609 -5.36 1.03 2.04
CA GLY A 609 -4.14 0.61 1.36
C GLY A 609 -4.37 0.31 -0.13
N PHE A 610 -3.39 -0.33 -0.76
CA PHE A 610 -3.36 -0.55 -2.20
C PHE A 610 -3.11 -2.01 -2.54
N LYS A 611 -3.89 -2.55 -3.48
CA LYS A 611 -3.85 -3.97 -3.85
C LYS A 611 -2.44 -4.37 -4.30
N ASP A 612 -1.94 -5.44 -3.69
CA ASP A 612 -0.65 -6.11 -3.94
C ASP A 612 0.57 -5.19 -3.85
N LEU A 613 0.42 -4.02 -3.22
CA LEU A 613 1.50 -3.06 -2.97
C LEU A 613 1.79 -3.02 -1.47
N LEU A 614 2.92 -3.61 -1.08
CA LEU A 614 3.34 -3.69 0.31
C LEU A 614 4.11 -2.43 0.70
N ILE A 615 5.12 -2.06 -0.07
CA ILE A 615 5.91 -0.86 0.13
C ILE A 615 5.99 -0.11 -1.21
N GLY A 616 5.65 1.18 -1.21
CA GLY A 616 5.88 2.08 -2.33
C GLY A 616 6.68 3.29 -1.86
N SER A 617 7.90 3.46 -2.37
CA SER A 617 8.78 4.57 -2.02
C SER A 617 9.11 5.42 -3.24
N PHE A 618 8.89 6.72 -3.11
CA PHE A 618 9.06 7.71 -4.16
C PHE A 618 10.01 8.80 -3.70
N SER A 619 10.81 9.34 -4.62
CA SER A 619 11.67 10.50 -4.33
C SER A 619 10.82 11.72 -3.97
N ILE A 620 11.34 12.58 -3.10
CA ILE A 620 10.76 13.92 -2.85
C ILE A 620 10.86 14.79 -4.11
N LEU A 621 11.94 14.61 -4.87
CA LEU A 621 12.21 15.31 -6.11
C LEU A 621 11.68 14.45 -7.26
N ASP A 622 10.38 14.59 -7.56
CA ASP A 622 9.75 13.99 -8.75
C ASP A 622 10.37 14.49 -10.08
N ALA A 623 11.27 15.47 -10.01
CA ALA A 623 12.00 16.03 -11.14
C ALA A 623 13.52 15.78 -10.99
N TRP A 624 14.01 14.74 -11.66
CA TRP A 624 15.35 14.69 -12.26
C TRP A 624 16.55 14.99 -11.34
N ASP A 625 16.54 14.52 -10.09
CA ASP A 625 17.76 14.51 -9.27
C ASP A 625 18.24 13.07 -9.03
N PRO A 626 19.27 12.59 -9.77
CA PRO A 626 19.89 11.29 -9.52
C PRO A 626 20.67 11.22 -8.19
N ALA A 627 20.87 12.36 -7.50
CA ALA A 627 21.49 12.43 -6.17
C ALA A 627 20.47 12.73 -5.04
N GLY A 628 19.21 12.98 -5.38
CA GLY A 628 18.14 13.27 -4.42
C GLY A 628 17.83 12.04 -3.57
N ALA A 629 17.71 12.23 -2.24
CA ALA A 629 17.51 11.19 -1.22
C ALA A 629 16.60 10.04 -1.71
N SER A 630 17.25 8.99 -2.21
CA SER A 630 16.56 7.84 -2.79
C SER A 630 16.13 6.94 -1.65
N GLY A 631 14.83 6.63 -1.59
CA GLY A 631 14.34 5.78 -0.52
C GLY A 631 14.97 4.39 -0.57
N SER A 632 15.24 3.80 0.59
CA SER A 632 15.81 2.46 0.69
C SER A 632 14.89 1.54 1.45
N VAL A 633 14.90 0.27 1.08
CA VAL A 633 14.25 -0.80 1.84
C VAL A 633 15.31 -1.84 2.16
N SER A 634 15.67 -1.93 3.42
CA SER A 634 16.66 -2.89 3.90
C SER A 634 16.01 -3.80 4.93
N ILE A 635 16.07 -5.11 4.70
CA ILE A 635 15.57 -6.12 5.62
C ILE A 635 16.71 -7.07 5.96
N ARG A 636 17.14 -7.01 7.21
CA ARG A 636 18.01 -7.97 7.85
C ARG A 636 17.17 -8.89 8.71
N GLY A 637 17.40 -10.19 8.65
CA GLY A 637 16.82 -11.11 9.63
C GLY A 637 17.78 -12.19 10.06
N GLU A 638 17.64 -12.63 11.32
CA GLU A 638 18.26 -13.85 11.82
C GLU A 638 17.64 -15.09 11.13
N PRO A 639 18.18 -16.31 11.31
CA PRO A 639 17.59 -17.52 10.74
C PRO A 639 16.12 -17.72 11.17
N GLY A 640 15.22 -17.80 10.19
CA GLY A 640 13.78 -17.94 10.42
C GLY A 640 12.97 -17.67 9.16
N THR A 641 11.66 -17.91 9.19
CA THR A 641 10.77 -17.67 8.03
C THR A 641 9.93 -16.42 8.23
N LEU A 642 10.22 -15.38 7.46
CA LEU A 642 9.39 -14.18 7.32
C LEU A 642 8.28 -14.44 6.30
N THR A 643 7.03 -14.31 6.72
CA THR A 643 5.90 -14.35 5.79
C THR A 643 5.73 -12.99 5.13
N MET A 644 6.00 -12.86 3.83
CA MET A 644 5.92 -11.59 3.11
C MET A 644 5.16 -11.72 1.79
N ALA A 645 4.19 -10.84 1.53
CA ALA A 645 3.43 -10.81 0.30
C ALA A 645 3.08 -9.40 -0.18
N GLY A 646 3.11 -9.24 -1.51
CA GLY A 646 2.94 -7.98 -2.21
C GLY A 646 4.23 -7.50 -2.85
N THR A 647 4.15 -6.34 -3.48
CA THR A 647 5.25 -5.71 -4.21
C THR A 647 5.98 -4.69 -3.35
N VAL A 648 7.30 -4.74 -3.35
CA VAL A 648 8.18 -3.66 -2.89
C VAL A 648 8.60 -2.82 -4.10
N TYR A 649 8.13 -1.58 -4.17
CA TYR A 649 8.31 -0.69 -5.32
C TYR A 649 9.12 0.54 -4.93
N VAL A 650 10.38 0.61 -5.39
CA VAL A 650 11.39 1.61 -5.01
C VAL A 650 12.22 2.00 -6.26
N PRO A 651 11.59 2.51 -7.34
CA PRO A 651 12.18 2.57 -8.69
C PRO A 651 13.48 3.40 -8.81
N HIS A 652 13.69 4.36 -7.90
CA HIS A 652 14.89 5.21 -7.87
C HIS A 652 15.84 4.88 -6.72
N GLY A 653 15.52 3.89 -5.89
CA GLY A 653 16.31 3.53 -4.73
C GLY A 653 16.82 2.10 -4.78
N TYR A 654 17.08 1.52 -3.61
CA TYR A 654 17.58 0.16 -3.53
C TYR A 654 16.78 -0.69 -2.54
N VAL A 655 16.72 -1.98 -2.84
CA VAL A 655 16.18 -3.02 -1.97
C VAL A 655 17.35 -3.93 -1.61
N ASP A 656 17.64 -4.07 -0.32
CA ASP A 656 18.69 -4.97 0.20
C ASP A 656 18.10 -5.97 1.20
N LEU A 657 18.28 -7.25 0.92
CA LEU A 657 17.89 -8.36 1.80
C LEU A 657 19.17 -9.09 2.24
N TYR A 658 19.42 -9.18 3.54
CA TYR A 658 20.64 -9.79 4.08
C TYR A 658 20.39 -10.48 5.43
N GLY A 659 21.37 -11.21 5.97
CA GLY A 659 21.22 -12.08 7.14
C GLY A 659 20.94 -13.55 6.76
N GLY A 660 20.16 -14.24 7.61
CA GLY A 660 19.78 -15.66 7.47
C GLY A 660 18.28 -15.90 7.23
N VAL A 661 17.52 -14.84 6.89
CA VAL A 661 16.07 -14.94 6.77
C VAL A 661 15.60 -15.66 5.51
N THR A 662 14.57 -16.49 5.66
CA THR A 662 13.78 -17.05 4.56
C THR A 662 12.53 -16.22 4.37
N VAL A 663 12.36 -15.59 3.21
CA VAL A 663 11.20 -14.78 2.83
C VAL A 663 10.30 -15.60 1.93
N GLN A 664 9.06 -15.85 2.38
CA GLN A 664 8.11 -16.67 1.65
C GLN A 664 6.69 -16.07 1.64
N PRO A 665 6.03 -15.99 0.48
CA PRO A 665 4.63 -15.60 0.41
C PRO A 665 3.70 -16.73 0.87
N PRO A 666 2.55 -16.40 1.49
CA PRO A 666 1.47 -17.34 1.69
C PRO A 666 1.01 -17.99 0.38
N SER A 667 0.30 -19.12 0.47
CA SER A 667 -0.31 -19.74 -0.70
C SER A 667 -1.26 -18.76 -1.41
N GLY A 668 -1.23 -18.74 -2.75
CA GLY A 668 -2.09 -17.87 -3.57
C GLY A 668 -1.71 -16.37 -3.56
N ARG A 669 -0.66 -15.96 -2.84
CA ARG A 669 -0.19 -14.57 -2.80
C ARG A 669 1.08 -14.38 -3.63
N CYS A 670 1.27 -13.17 -4.15
CA CYS A 670 2.47 -12.78 -4.89
C CYS A 670 3.55 -12.20 -3.97
N LEU A 671 4.80 -12.18 -4.44
CA LEU A 671 5.92 -11.49 -3.79
C LEU A 671 6.90 -11.03 -4.87
N GLY A 672 7.10 -9.71 -4.97
CA GLY A 672 8.04 -9.14 -5.92
C GLY A 672 8.68 -7.84 -5.45
N ALA A 673 9.76 -7.45 -6.13
CA ALA A 673 10.51 -6.23 -5.89
C ALA A 673 10.85 -5.54 -7.22
N ILE A 674 10.49 -4.25 -7.34
CA ILE A 674 11.04 -3.34 -8.34
C ILE A 674 11.87 -2.31 -7.61
N ALA A 675 13.12 -2.14 -8.00
CA ALA A 675 13.97 -1.11 -7.43
C ALA A 675 14.89 -0.50 -8.47
N GLY A 676 15.56 0.59 -8.12
CA GLY A 676 16.73 1.05 -8.87
C GLY A 676 17.83 -0.02 -8.85
N LEU A 677 18.10 -0.60 -7.68
CA LEU A 677 19.01 -1.73 -7.48
C LEU A 677 18.41 -2.76 -6.53
N VAL A 678 18.60 -4.05 -6.80
CA VAL A 678 18.19 -5.14 -5.90
C VAL A 678 19.40 -5.95 -5.47
N SER A 679 19.52 -6.21 -4.18
CA SER A 679 20.62 -6.95 -3.56
C SER A 679 20.07 -8.00 -2.60
N ILE A 680 20.49 -9.26 -2.77
CA ILE A 680 20.16 -10.38 -1.90
C ILE A 680 21.48 -11.06 -1.51
N ARG A 681 21.81 -11.08 -0.23
CA ARG A 681 23.18 -11.40 0.25
C ARG A 681 23.15 -12.38 1.41
N GLU A 682 24.33 -12.87 1.79
CA GLU A 682 24.51 -13.75 2.95
C GLU A 682 23.71 -15.07 2.81
N GLN A 683 22.86 -15.43 3.77
CA GLN A 683 22.11 -16.71 3.81
C GLN A 683 20.62 -16.53 3.47
N VAL A 684 20.24 -15.41 2.86
CA VAL A 684 18.85 -15.09 2.57
C VAL A 684 18.26 -16.05 1.52
N ARG A 685 17.04 -16.51 1.77
CA ARG A 685 16.29 -17.35 0.82
C ARG A 685 14.98 -16.67 0.47
N VAL A 686 14.71 -16.38 -0.80
CA VAL A 686 13.49 -15.71 -1.26
C VAL A 686 12.73 -16.61 -2.21
N THR A 687 11.45 -16.87 -1.90
CA THR A 687 10.51 -17.51 -2.84
C THR A 687 9.65 -16.43 -3.49
N ALA A 688 10.02 -15.98 -4.68
CA ALA A 688 9.31 -14.94 -5.41
C ALA A 688 8.16 -15.50 -6.26
N ARG A 689 7.10 -14.70 -6.41
CA ARG A 689 5.95 -15.02 -7.27
C ARG A 689 5.46 -13.73 -7.93
N PRO A 690 5.15 -13.74 -9.23
CA PRO A 690 4.86 -12.51 -9.94
C PRO A 690 3.62 -11.81 -9.38
N CYS A 691 3.75 -10.51 -9.14
CA CYS A 691 2.62 -9.62 -8.82
C CYS A 691 2.06 -9.00 -10.12
N PHE A 692 0.78 -8.62 -10.13
CA PHE A 692 0.12 -8.07 -11.32
C PHE A 692 0.90 -6.89 -11.91
N GLY A 693 1.15 -6.92 -13.23
CA GLY A 693 1.67 -5.78 -13.99
C GLY A 693 3.18 -5.61 -14.00
N LEU A 694 3.97 -6.49 -13.39
CA LEU A 694 5.41 -6.56 -13.60
C LEU A 694 5.71 -7.31 -14.89
N THR A 695 6.34 -6.68 -15.88
CA THR A 695 6.76 -7.37 -17.11
C THR A 695 8.23 -7.13 -17.43
N ALA A 696 9.01 -8.19 -17.62
CA ALA A 696 10.31 -8.12 -18.27
C ALA A 696 10.11 -8.32 -19.79
N ALA A 697 10.56 -7.36 -20.59
CA ALA A 697 10.48 -7.49 -22.04
C ALA A 697 11.55 -8.45 -22.53
N VAL A 698 11.14 -9.47 -23.29
CA VAL A 698 12.06 -10.40 -23.96
C VAL A 698 12.14 -9.95 -25.42
N THR A 699 13.09 -9.05 -25.74
CA THR A 699 13.34 -8.65 -27.13
C THR A 699 14.24 -9.65 -27.87
N SER A 700 13.95 -10.95 -27.74
CA SER A 700 14.59 -11.94 -28.60
C SER A 700 13.71 -13.18 -28.77
N SER A 701 12.72 -13.08 -29.64
CA SER A 701 12.51 -14.18 -30.57
C SER A 701 12.99 -13.68 -31.94
N ALA A 702 13.72 -14.53 -32.67
CA ALA A 702 13.88 -14.28 -34.10
C ALA A 702 12.48 -14.23 -34.73
N PRO A 703 12.22 -13.39 -35.75
CA PRO A 703 10.95 -13.42 -36.44
C PRO A 703 10.68 -14.86 -36.91
N ALA A 704 9.59 -15.43 -36.42
CA ALA A 704 9.23 -16.82 -36.67
C ALA A 704 8.03 -16.86 -37.61
N LEU A 705 8.08 -17.78 -38.57
CA LEU A 705 6.93 -18.13 -39.38
C LEU A 705 5.90 -18.80 -38.46
N ILE A 706 4.66 -18.33 -38.56
CA ILE A 706 3.49 -18.94 -37.94
C ILE A 706 2.86 -19.79 -39.04
N GLN A 707 3.06 -21.10 -38.98
CA GLN A 707 2.50 -22.04 -39.95
C GLN A 707 1.17 -22.60 -39.47
#